data_AF-A0A3M7L7U5-F1
#
_entry.id   AF-A0A3M7L7U5-F1
#
_cell.length_a   1.000
_cell.length_b   1.000
_cell.length_c   1.000
_cell.angle_alpha   90.00
_cell.angle_beta   90.00
_cell.angle_gamma   90.00
#
_symmetry.space_group_name_H-M   'P 1'
#
loop_
_entity.id
_entity.type
_entity.pdbx_description
1 polymer ?
#
loop_
_entity_poly.entity_id
_entity_poly.type
_entity_poly.pdbx_seq_one_letter_code
_entity_poly.pdbx_strand_id
1 'polypeptide(L)'
;MKRIITILICSLVGNNVFSQWTSATYKQRSPNTENYYKLDLNLIREQLKNAEETGDNAKPVEISLPTLNGEVENFKVYSFPVVVKSLAERYQLGSYVGVGIKDPSKYVRFSVSPKELKSMMIHNGIYEFIDYQNGENVYKVHSTMKIAEGESFTCNIKENVLMVKELKSLQEKGSRFNNQIADFSRASDKKFRTMRLALSVTGEYAQYFGGTVAGALNEINATMTRVNGIFEKDLALHLNVQDFPELIYTNPSTDPYSDMIFGVGGAWNTELQNTLTNSIGNANYDIGHLFSLGINGDAGCVGCVCVDPTANEPKAKGSAFSSSPAPDEDHFAIKIVTHEMGHQLGATHTFSNALYGGEETAVEPSSGSTIMAYAGTPPAVQSNPDTYFHYVNIKQIQTNLSSKDCLAETVITNNPPVIEPLINYTIPKGTAFALAASVTDPEGDAMTYTWEQMDNAESPVIEATGNNITGALFRSLAPQSSPIRYFPKLSSVLNGNLTTPLDWETVSNVARSMKFALTVRDNHPIANQQQTQSAEQSITVGNDGPFIINTIQANPNSLSLVEWDVVNTNTVPYNVSHVKIDYTTDNGSTWNVLLASTPNDGSENVSFPMSINNQTIKLRISAIENVFYAIQKVFVTNGICENTPPANITVSDLGPSSALLNWDPISNATYEIKYKKSSDTTWLSAVSAVNSLTLNDLERNVQYDVQIATVCAGTAGTFSNTFNFTTLAYCEVSSLDDSNDYIANVSLANINNFSSASTYTNYTTNSSLKIDLLKNGSYTLSIMKGGSSIPPHPVTIIAFIDFDNDGQFGNTPEEVIMFVSNNDTSNPVMSNFIVPMSAIMNHDLRMRVILSYDSSGFPPFPCGTFNVGEVEDYSVMITDVLSTNDVVDSNNSIKLYPNPVVDILHISKVSDKSIYSIYDFGGQRVGTGKISNNQINVSRLVQGGYIIVVEEIGKGISRFKFVKK
;
A
#
# COMPACT_ATOMS: atom_id res chain seq x y z
N MET A 1 -21.41 76.81 16.40
CA MET A 1 -20.92 76.77 15.00
C MET A 1 -20.25 75.40 14.79
N LYS A 2 -21.01 74.36 14.45
CA LYS A 2 -21.15 73.79 13.08
C LYS A 2 -19.80 73.68 12.35
N ARG A 3 -19.22 72.47 12.37
CA ARG A 3 -18.24 72.01 11.38
C ARG A 3 -18.93 70.98 10.48
N ILE A 4 -18.83 71.26 9.19
CA ILE A 4 -19.37 70.50 8.07
C ILE A 4 -18.47 69.29 7.85
N ILE A 5 -19.06 68.10 7.75
CA ILE A 5 -18.44 66.93 7.12
C ILE A 5 -19.41 66.45 6.05
N THR A 6 -18.96 66.57 4.81
CA THR A 6 -19.61 66.07 3.60
C THR A 6 -19.48 64.55 3.59
N ILE A 7 -20.62 63.83 3.64
CA ILE A 7 -20.68 62.39 3.43
C ILE A 7 -21.18 62.13 2.01
N LEU A 8 -20.34 61.43 1.26
CA LEU A 8 -20.57 60.94 -0.10
C LEU A 8 -21.63 59.84 -0.06
N ILE A 9 -22.73 60.03 -0.78
CA ILE A 9 -23.77 59.02 -1.00
C ILE A 9 -23.30 58.08 -2.11
N CYS A 10 -22.90 56.86 -1.76
CA CYS A 10 -22.84 55.75 -2.71
C CYS A 10 -24.13 54.95 -2.61
N SER A 11 -24.92 55.02 -3.67
CA SER A 11 -26.10 54.20 -3.95
C SER A 11 -25.72 52.72 -4.02
N LEU A 12 -26.10 51.95 -3.00
CA LEU A 12 -26.23 50.49 -3.07
C LEU A 12 -27.47 50.16 -3.91
N VAL A 13 -27.28 49.98 -5.22
CA VAL A 13 -28.16 49.12 -6.01
C VAL A 13 -27.51 47.73 -5.99
N GLY A 14 -27.72 47.03 -4.88
CA GLY A 14 -27.43 45.60 -4.81
C GLY A 14 -28.56 44.84 -5.49
N ASN A 15 -28.21 44.03 -6.49
CA ASN A 15 -29.10 43.00 -7.04
C ASN A 15 -29.60 42.13 -5.88
N ASN A 16 -30.86 42.31 -5.47
CA ASN A 16 -31.56 41.37 -4.61
C ASN A 16 -31.77 40.08 -5.42
N VAL A 17 -30.84 39.13 -5.29
CA VAL A 17 -31.12 37.74 -5.59
C VAL A 17 -32.21 37.32 -4.60
N PHE A 18 -33.42 37.04 -5.09
CA PHE A 18 -34.52 36.54 -4.26
C PHE A 18 -34.10 35.18 -3.70
N SER A 19 -33.69 35.13 -2.43
CA SER A 19 -33.30 33.88 -1.78
C SER A 19 -34.53 32.99 -1.61
N GLN A 20 -34.61 31.89 -2.36
CA GLN A 20 -35.69 30.87 -2.24
C GLN A 20 -35.71 30.25 -0.84
N TRP A 21 -34.55 30.18 -0.20
CA TRP A 21 -34.33 29.53 1.09
C TRP A 21 -33.81 30.52 2.12
N THR A 22 -34.25 30.39 3.37
CA THR A 22 -33.71 31.12 4.51
C THR A 22 -33.46 30.16 5.66
N SER A 23 -32.30 30.22 6.32
CA SER A 23 -32.00 29.33 7.45
C SER A 23 -33.01 29.51 8.59
N ALA A 24 -33.43 28.42 9.21
CA ALA A 24 -34.41 28.39 10.28
C ALA A 24 -33.89 27.61 11.50
N THR A 25 -34.42 27.92 12.67
CA THR A 25 -34.22 27.11 13.89
C THR A 25 -35.50 26.36 14.22
N TYR A 26 -35.42 25.03 14.34
CA TYR A 26 -36.56 24.17 14.65
C TYR A 26 -36.42 23.58 16.06
N LYS A 27 -37.49 23.65 16.88
CA LYS A 27 -37.47 23.23 18.29
C LYS A 27 -37.72 21.73 18.45
N GLN A 28 -36.71 20.90 18.19
CA GLN A 28 -36.60 19.56 18.79
C GLN A 28 -35.13 19.23 19.09
N ARG A 29 -34.86 18.70 20.29
CA ARG A 29 -33.53 18.20 20.69
C ARG A 29 -33.27 16.88 19.95
N SER A 30 -32.40 16.90 18.94
CA SER A 30 -31.69 15.69 18.48
C SER A 30 -30.19 15.97 18.40
N PRO A 31 -29.33 14.97 18.67
CA PRO A 31 -27.90 15.12 18.54
C PRO A 31 -27.47 14.90 17.07
N ASN A 32 -26.75 15.90 16.53
CA ASN A 32 -25.99 15.97 15.27
C ASN A 32 -26.69 16.44 13.97
N THR A 33 -26.06 17.45 13.34
CA THR A 33 -26.03 17.82 11.91
C THR A 33 -27.33 18.06 11.13
N GLU A 34 -28.46 18.36 11.78
CA GLU A 34 -29.69 18.69 11.04
C GLU A 34 -29.80 20.20 10.75
N ASN A 35 -29.79 20.56 9.47
CA ASN A 35 -30.03 21.93 9.01
C ASN A 35 -31.50 22.11 8.62
N TYR A 36 -32.10 23.21 9.09
CA TYR A 36 -33.49 23.55 8.81
C TYR A 36 -33.56 24.85 8.01
N TYR A 37 -34.47 24.90 7.04
CA TYR A 37 -34.66 26.06 6.17
C TYR A 37 -36.14 26.38 5.97
N LYS A 38 -36.47 27.66 5.81
CA LYS A 38 -37.78 28.12 5.33
C LYS A 38 -37.73 28.32 3.81
N LEU A 39 -38.69 27.75 3.10
CA LEU A 39 -38.85 27.87 1.64
C LEU A 39 -39.98 28.84 1.30
N ASP A 40 -39.74 29.74 0.36
CA ASP A 40 -40.82 30.40 -0.38
C ASP A 40 -41.35 29.47 -1.48
N LEU A 41 -42.34 28.65 -1.10
CA LEU A 41 -42.93 27.64 -1.99
C LEU A 41 -43.66 28.29 -3.18
N ASN A 42 -44.19 29.50 -3.05
CA ASN A 42 -44.85 30.16 -4.16
C ASN A 42 -43.83 30.66 -5.18
N LEU A 43 -42.73 31.25 -4.71
CA LEU A 43 -41.66 31.72 -5.58
C LEU A 43 -41.07 30.57 -6.42
N ILE A 44 -40.73 29.45 -5.77
CA ILE A 44 -40.15 28.30 -6.49
C ILE A 44 -41.14 27.71 -7.50
N ARG A 45 -42.43 27.64 -7.16
CA ARG A 45 -43.48 27.18 -8.07
C ARG A 45 -43.66 28.11 -9.28
N GLU A 46 -43.61 29.43 -9.09
CA GLU A 46 -43.68 30.39 -10.20
C GLU A 46 -42.47 30.27 -11.14
N GLN A 47 -41.27 30.06 -10.61
CA GLN A 47 -40.07 29.85 -11.43
C GLN A 47 -40.16 28.56 -12.25
N LEU A 48 -40.62 27.48 -11.64
CA LEU A 48 -40.73 26.16 -12.26
C LEU A 48 -41.77 26.07 -13.38
N LYS A 49 -42.73 27.00 -13.48
CA LYS A 49 -43.65 27.07 -14.64
C LYS A 49 -42.94 27.24 -15.98
N ASN A 50 -41.72 27.76 -15.96
CA ASN A 50 -40.91 27.96 -17.17
C ASN A 50 -39.95 26.79 -17.44
N ALA A 51 -39.97 25.73 -16.62
CA ALA A 51 -39.13 24.55 -16.82
C ALA A 51 -39.70 23.72 -17.97
N GLU A 52 -38.93 23.59 -19.05
CA GLU A 52 -39.30 22.75 -20.19
C GLU A 52 -39.07 21.26 -19.85
N GLU A 53 -39.83 20.37 -20.49
CA GLU A 53 -39.61 18.93 -20.38
C GLU A 53 -38.24 18.54 -20.95
N THR A 54 -37.60 17.50 -20.39
CA THR A 54 -36.29 17.03 -20.84
C THR A 54 -36.31 16.62 -22.32
N GLY A 55 -35.36 17.14 -23.10
CA GLY A 55 -35.25 16.84 -24.52
C GLY A 55 -34.24 17.74 -25.24
N ASP A 56 -34.07 17.51 -26.54
CA ASP A 56 -33.12 18.25 -27.37
C ASP A 56 -33.44 19.75 -27.39
N ASN A 57 -32.48 20.58 -26.97
CA ASN A 57 -32.59 22.04 -26.85
C ASN A 57 -33.57 22.55 -25.77
N ALA A 58 -34.02 21.69 -24.86
CA ALA A 58 -34.82 22.11 -23.71
C ALA A 58 -34.04 23.15 -22.88
N LYS A 59 -34.74 24.17 -22.40
CA LYS A 59 -34.15 25.23 -21.57
C LYS A 59 -34.35 24.94 -20.09
N PRO A 60 -33.26 24.86 -19.30
CA PRO A 60 -33.36 24.67 -17.87
C PRO A 60 -33.79 25.94 -17.15
N VAL A 61 -34.47 25.78 -16.02
CA VAL A 61 -34.66 26.81 -15.00
C VAL A 61 -33.60 26.63 -13.91
N GLU A 62 -33.03 27.72 -13.41
CA GLU A 62 -32.11 27.67 -12.28
C GLU A 62 -32.88 27.66 -10.96
N ILE A 63 -32.64 26.63 -10.14
CA ILE A 63 -33.23 26.47 -8.81
C ILE A 63 -32.11 26.25 -7.80
N SER A 64 -32.25 26.87 -6.64
CA SER A 64 -31.32 26.71 -5.52
C SER A 64 -31.86 25.68 -4.54
N LEU A 65 -31.02 24.79 -4.02
CA LEU A 65 -31.37 23.82 -2.98
C LEU A 65 -30.31 23.80 -1.87
N PRO A 66 -30.70 23.78 -0.59
CA PRO A 66 -29.77 23.64 0.52
C PRO A 66 -29.20 22.21 0.60
N THR A 67 -27.95 22.11 1.05
CA THR A 67 -27.20 20.87 1.19
C THR A 67 -26.91 20.57 2.67
N LEU A 68 -26.50 19.32 2.97
CA LEU A 68 -26.13 18.89 4.32
C LEU A 68 -25.01 19.73 4.96
N ASN A 69 -24.11 20.27 4.14
CA ASN A 69 -22.98 21.08 4.60
C ASN A 69 -23.39 22.52 4.96
N GLY A 70 -24.67 22.87 4.83
CA GLY A 70 -25.19 24.20 5.14
C GLY A 70 -25.12 25.17 3.95
N GLU A 71 -24.54 24.75 2.83
CA GLU A 71 -24.43 25.54 1.61
C GLU A 71 -25.71 25.44 0.76
N VAL A 72 -26.00 26.48 -0.01
CA VAL A 72 -27.06 26.48 -1.02
C VAL A 72 -26.42 26.36 -2.40
N GLU A 73 -26.81 25.32 -3.13
CA GLU A 73 -26.28 24.98 -4.45
C GLU A 73 -27.33 25.23 -5.54
N ASN A 74 -26.87 25.62 -6.73
CA ASN A 74 -27.74 25.91 -7.86
C ASN A 74 -27.72 24.75 -8.86
N PHE A 75 -28.92 24.41 -9.35
CA PHE A 75 -29.16 23.33 -10.29
C PHE A 75 -29.84 23.87 -11.55
N LYS A 76 -29.42 23.35 -12.70
CA LYS A 76 -30.18 23.47 -13.95
C LYS A 76 -31.27 22.40 -13.93
N VAL A 77 -32.52 22.83 -13.89
CA VAL A 77 -33.68 21.96 -13.68
C VAL A 77 -34.58 21.93 -14.92
N TYR A 78 -35.06 20.74 -15.25
CA TYR A 78 -36.04 20.45 -16.29
C TYR A 78 -37.28 19.82 -15.66
N SER A 79 -38.43 20.01 -16.31
CA SER A 79 -39.63 19.25 -15.98
C SER A 79 -39.41 17.78 -16.37
N PHE A 80 -39.72 16.86 -15.47
CA PHE A 80 -39.72 15.44 -15.78
C PHE A 80 -40.84 14.74 -15.00
N PRO A 81 -42.10 14.92 -15.44
CA PRO A 81 -43.29 14.46 -14.73
C PRO A 81 -43.29 12.95 -14.50
N VAL A 82 -43.81 12.52 -13.35
CA VAL A 82 -44.07 11.10 -13.04
C VAL A 82 -45.55 10.74 -13.07
N VAL A 83 -46.39 11.73 -13.38
CA VAL A 83 -47.83 11.58 -13.58
C VAL A 83 -48.18 12.15 -14.94
N VAL A 84 -49.20 11.60 -15.59
CA VAL A 84 -49.67 12.13 -16.88
C VAL A 84 -50.14 13.57 -16.74
N LYS A 85 -49.99 14.33 -17.85
CA LYS A 85 -50.28 15.77 -17.90
C LYS A 85 -51.64 16.16 -17.34
N SER A 86 -52.68 15.37 -17.57
CA SER A 86 -54.03 15.64 -17.08
C SER A 86 -54.13 15.62 -15.55
N LEU A 87 -53.38 14.76 -14.86
CA LEU A 87 -53.27 14.76 -13.40
C LEU A 87 -52.40 15.92 -12.90
N ALA A 88 -51.26 16.14 -13.55
CA ALA A 88 -50.33 17.21 -13.20
C ALA A 88 -51.02 18.59 -13.21
N GLU A 89 -51.78 18.89 -14.26
CA GLU A 89 -52.52 20.15 -14.38
C GLU A 89 -53.70 20.22 -13.40
N ARG A 90 -54.49 19.14 -13.26
CA ARG A 90 -55.69 19.11 -12.40
C ARG A 90 -55.34 19.32 -10.92
N TYR A 91 -54.24 18.74 -10.45
CA TYR A 91 -53.84 18.76 -9.05
C TYR A 91 -52.59 19.61 -8.76
N GLN A 92 -52.07 20.31 -9.78
CA GLN A 92 -50.90 21.19 -9.70
C GLN A 92 -49.65 20.45 -9.20
N LEU A 93 -49.42 19.25 -9.71
CA LEU A 93 -48.30 18.38 -9.35
C LEU A 93 -47.15 18.61 -10.32
N GLY A 94 -45.94 18.72 -9.79
CA GLY A 94 -44.71 18.79 -10.57
C GLY A 94 -43.70 17.77 -10.10
N SER A 95 -42.95 17.22 -11.06
CA SER A 95 -41.76 16.43 -10.81
C SER A 95 -40.66 16.92 -11.75
N TYR A 96 -39.46 17.04 -11.22
CA TYR A 96 -38.37 17.72 -11.86
C TYR A 96 -37.08 16.93 -11.70
N VAL A 97 -36.16 17.20 -12.60
CA VAL A 97 -34.81 16.64 -12.60
C VAL A 97 -33.81 17.75 -12.83
N GLY A 98 -32.66 17.69 -12.18
CA GLY A 98 -31.64 18.69 -12.36
C GLY A 98 -30.22 18.21 -12.11
N VAL A 99 -29.28 19.01 -12.60
CA VAL A 99 -27.85 18.79 -12.48
C VAL A 99 -27.18 20.03 -11.91
N GLY A 100 -26.22 19.83 -11.02
CA GLY A 100 -25.47 20.90 -10.35
C GLY A 100 -24.73 21.78 -11.36
N ILE A 101 -24.80 23.10 -11.18
CA ILE A 101 -24.12 24.06 -12.09
C ILE A 101 -22.61 24.06 -11.83
N LYS A 102 -22.21 23.98 -10.56
CA LYS A 102 -20.80 23.95 -10.15
C LYS A 102 -20.20 22.55 -10.26
N ASP A 103 -21.01 21.55 -9.91
CA ASP A 103 -20.62 20.14 -9.92
C ASP A 103 -21.64 19.33 -10.73
N PRO A 104 -21.34 19.06 -12.02
CA PRO A 104 -22.22 18.28 -12.89
C PRO A 104 -22.41 16.82 -12.46
N SER A 105 -21.60 16.30 -11.53
CA SER A 105 -21.80 14.96 -10.98
C SER A 105 -22.93 14.90 -9.96
N LYS A 106 -23.42 16.05 -9.49
CA LYS A 106 -24.56 16.14 -8.58
C LYS A 106 -25.86 16.16 -9.36
N TYR A 107 -26.70 15.19 -9.04
CA TYR A 107 -27.99 14.98 -9.66
C TYR A 107 -29.10 15.15 -8.64
N VAL A 108 -30.24 15.74 -9.01
CA VAL A 108 -31.38 15.90 -8.12
C VAL A 108 -32.68 15.48 -8.80
N ARG A 109 -33.52 14.74 -8.07
CA ARG A 109 -34.95 14.56 -8.37
C ARG A 109 -35.75 15.21 -7.27
N PHE A 110 -36.76 16.00 -7.64
CA PHE A 110 -37.64 16.60 -6.65
C PHE A 110 -39.05 16.81 -7.18
N SER A 111 -40.01 16.69 -6.27
CA SER A 111 -41.42 16.92 -6.52
C SER A 111 -41.86 18.22 -5.88
N VAL A 112 -42.82 18.90 -6.50
CA VAL A 112 -43.44 20.10 -5.95
C VAL A 112 -44.95 20.00 -6.10
N SER A 113 -45.67 20.42 -5.06
CA SER A 113 -47.13 20.54 -5.05
C SER A 113 -47.57 21.85 -4.39
N PRO A 114 -48.87 22.14 -4.31
CA PRO A 114 -49.35 23.28 -3.52
C PRO A 114 -49.01 23.21 -2.02
N LYS A 115 -48.73 22.01 -1.50
CA LYS A 115 -48.49 21.78 -0.07
C LYS A 115 -46.99 21.82 0.26
N GLU A 116 -46.15 21.21 -0.57
CA GLU A 116 -44.75 20.96 -0.21
C GLU A 116 -43.80 20.75 -1.41
N LEU A 117 -42.51 20.72 -1.09
CA LEU A 117 -41.43 20.24 -1.94
C LEU A 117 -40.74 19.04 -1.27
N LYS A 118 -40.47 17.97 -2.00
CA LYS A 118 -39.62 16.87 -1.52
C LYS A 118 -38.50 16.61 -2.52
N SER A 119 -37.27 16.46 -2.07
CA SER A 119 -36.13 16.20 -2.96
C SER A 119 -35.30 14.99 -2.55
N MET A 120 -34.53 14.50 -3.52
CA MET A 120 -33.49 13.49 -3.39
C MET A 120 -32.31 13.95 -4.27
N MET A 121 -31.24 14.40 -3.63
CA MET A 121 -29.97 14.71 -4.27
C MET A 121 -29.05 13.49 -4.19
N ILE A 122 -28.30 13.25 -5.26
CA ILE A 122 -27.40 12.11 -5.44
C ILE A 122 -26.03 12.65 -5.81
N HIS A 123 -25.01 12.28 -5.04
CA HIS A 123 -23.62 12.64 -5.32
C HIS A 123 -22.67 11.55 -4.81
N ASN A 124 -21.91 10.91 -5.71
CA ASN A 124 -20.93 9.87 -5.34
C ASN A 124 -21.49 8.78 -4.40
N GLY A 125 -22.73 8.35 -4.66
CA GLY A 125 -23.41 7.34 -3.84
C GLY A 125 -23.94 7.84 -2.48
N ILE A 126 -23.75 9.13 -2.17
CA ILE A 126 -24.34 9.79 -1.00
C ILE A 126 -25.66 10.44 -1.41
N TYR A 127 -26.67 10.25 -0.56
CA TYR A 127 -28.02 10.76 -0.77
C TYR A 127 -28.34 11.85 0.26
N GLU A 128 -28.89 12.96 -0.22
CA GLU A 128 -29.39 14.03 0.62
C GLU A 128 -30.87 14.30 0.32
N PHE A 129 -31.67 14.37 1.37
CA PHE A 129 -33.10 14.55 1.28
C PHE A 129 -33.49 15.91 1.85
N ILE A 130 -34.48 16.54 1.22
CA ILE A 130 -35.12 17.75 1.72
C ILE A 130 -36.60 17.42 1.89
N ASP A 131 -37.06 17.43 3.15
CA ASP A 131 -38.44 17.08 3.49
C ASP A 131 -39.12 18.18 4.28
N TYR A 132 -40.40 18.40 3.97
CA TYR A 132 -41.25 19.32 4.70
C TYR A 132 -41.43 18.89 6.16
N GLN A 133 -41.39 19.87 7.06
CA GLN A 133 -41.67 19.73 8.48
C GLN A 133 -42.94 20.53 8.80
N ASN A 134 -43.88 19.89 9.50
CA ASN A 134 -45.23 20.42 9.74
C ASN A 134 -45.28 21.90 10.14
N GLY A 135 -46.12 22.66 9.43
CA GLY A 135 -46.79 23.86 9.94
C GLY A 135 -46.23 25.24 9.57
N GLU A 136 -45.02 25.38 9.02
CA GLU A 136 -44.41 26.71 8.77
C GLU A 136 -43.52 26.82 7.50
N ASN A 137 -43.74 26.01 6.45
CA ASN A 137 -42.83 25.91 5.29
C ASN A 137 -41.37 25.68 5.69
N VAL A 138 -41.16 24.97 6.81
CA VAL A 138 -39.84 24.57 7.28
C VAL A 138 -39.50 23.24 6.65
N TYR A 139 -38.27 23.09 6.20
CA TYR A 139 -37.75 21.90 5.56
C TYR A 139 -36.50 21.44 6.29
N LYS A 140 -36.35 20.14 6.39
CA LYS A 140 -35.19 19.48 7.00
C LYS A 140 -34.30 18.94 5.89
N VAL A 141 -33.01 19.25 5.96
CA VAL A 141 -31.98 18.60 5.13
C VAL A 141 -31.34 17.48 5.94
N HIS A 142 -31.33 16.26 5.40
CA HIS A 142 -30.81 15.09 6.12
C HIS A 142 -30.29 14.00 5.17
N SER A 143 -29.42 13.11 5.66
CA SER A 143 -28.84 11.99 4.91
C SER A 143 -29.38 10.62 5.32
N THR A 144 -30.16 10.56 6.41
CA THR A 144 -30.56 9.30 7.04
C THR A 144 -32.04 9.05 6.84
N MET A 145 -32.38 7.97 6.14
CA MET A 145 -33.74 7.45 6.17
C MET A 145 -34.09 7.11 7.62
N LYS A 146 -35.13 7.74 8.15
CA LYS A 146 -35.65 7.40 9.47
C LYS A 146 -36.33 6.03 9.38
N ILE A 147 -36.03 5.18 10.35
CA ILE A 147 -36.77 3.94 10.60
C ILE A 147 -37.48 4.17 11.93
N ALA A 148 -38.77 3.88 12.01
CA ALA A 148 -39.45 3.85 13.30
C ALA A 148 -38.77 2.78 14.20
N GLU A 149 -38.52 3.11 15.48
CA GLU A 149 -37.86 2.18 16.41
C GLU A 149 -38.61 0.83 16.47
N GLY A 150 -37.92 -0.26 16.13
CA GLY A 150 -38.44 -1.63 16.21
C GLY A 150 -38.90 -2.27 14.90
N GLU A 151 -38.78 -1.58 13.75
CA GLU A 151 -39.18 -2.13 12.45
C GLU A 151 -38.03 -2.90 11.76
N SER A 152 -38.17 -4.24 11.67
CA SER A 152 -37.41 -5.05 10.72
C SER A 152 -38.16 -5.12 9.39
N PHE A 153 -37.52 -4.75 8.28
CA PHE A 153 -38.11 -4.92 6.95
C PHE A 153 -38.24 -6.39 6.60
N THR A 154 -39.37 -6.79 6.01
CA THR A 154 -39.60 -8.14 5.52
C THR A 154 -40.48 -8.06 4.29
N CYS A 155 -40.07 -8.61 3.15
CA CYS A 155 -40.98 -8.82 2.02
C CYS A 155 -41.68 -10.18 2.19
N ASN A 156 -42.99 -10.23 1.90
CA ASN A 156 -43.80 -11.46 2.04
C ASN A 156 -43.74 -12.37 0.80
N ILE A 157 -43.11 -11.92 -0.29
CA ILE A 157 -42.93 -12.76 -1.47
C ILE A 157 -41.97 -13.91 -1.17
N LYS A 158 -42.34 -15.12 -1.58
CA LYS A 158 -41.45 -16.27 -1.60
C LYS A 158 -41.10 -16.59 -3.04
N GLU A 159 -39.87 -16.28 -3.42
CA GLU A 159 -39.32 -16.64 -4.72
C GLU A 159 -39.26 -18.16 -4.83
N ASN A 160 -40.20 -18.76 -5.56
CA ASN A 160 -40.17 -20.21 -5.71
C ASN A 160 -39.08 -20.62 -6.71
N VAL A 161 -38.53 -21.83 -6.53
CA VAL A 161 -37.46 -22.38 -7.38
C VAL A 161 -37.81 -22.39 -8.88
N LEU A 162 -39.09 -22.48 -9.25
CA LEU A 162 -39.51 -22.48 -10.64
C LEU A 162 -39.46 -21.07 -11.25
N MET A 163 -39.87 -20.03 -10.52
CA MET A 163 -39.80 -18.63 -10.94
C MET A 163 -38.35 -18.19 -11.13
N VAL A 164 -37.45 -18.56 -10.20
CA VAL A 164 -36.02 -18.29 -10.35
C VAL A 164 -35.45 -18.99 -11.59
N LYS A 165 -35.84 -20.24 -11.84
CA LYS A 165 -35.45 -20.98 -13.06
C LYS A 165 -36.00 -20.37 -14.33
N GLU A 166 -37.19 -19.79 -14.31
CA GLU A 166 -37.77 -19.09 -15.46
C GLU A 166 -37.04 -17.78 -15.75
N LEU A 167 -36.75 -16.97 -14.73
CA LEU A 167 -35.90 -15.78 -14.85
C LEU A 167 -34.51 -16.13 -15.38
N LYS A 168 -33.92 -17.22 -14.89
CA LYS A 168 -32.65 -17.75 -15.40
C LYS A 168 -32.78 -18.23 -16.84
N SER A 169 -33.85 -18.91 -17.21
CA SER A 169 -34.10 -19.34 -18.60
C SER A 169 -34.19 -18.14 -19.54
N LEU A 170 -34.82 -17.04 -19.10
CA LEU A 170 -34.83 -15.77 -19.83
C LEU A 170 -33.41 -15.18 -19.94
N GLN A 171 -32.65 -15.18 -18.84
CA GLN A 171 -31.25 -14.73 -18.82
C GLN A 171 -30.34 -15.58 -19.73
N GLU A 172 -30.46 -16.90 -19.70
CA GLU A 172 -29.70 -17.84 -20.53
C GLU A 172 -30.06 -17.70 -22.01
N LYS A 173 -31.33 -17.47 -22.33
CA LYS A 173 -31.76 -17.20 -23.71
C LYS A 173 -31.18 -15.88 -24.23
N GLY A 174 -31.10 -14.85 -23.39
CA GLY A 174 -30.43 -13.58 -23.71
C GLY A 174 -28.91 -13.73 -23.88
N SER A 175 -28.26 -14.62 -23.14
CA SER A 175 -26.80 -14.81 -23.14
C SER A 175 -26.27 -15.83 -24.17
N ARG A 176 -27.13 -16.51 -24.93
CA ARG A 176 -26.72 -17.45 -26.01
C ARG A 176 -26.21 -16.78 -27.29
N PHE A 177 -26.07 -15.45 -27.30
CA PHE A 177 -25.50 -14.67 -28.40
C PHE A 177 -24.16 -14.03 -28.01
N ASN A 178 -23.20 -14.83 -27.53
CA ASN A 178 -21.82 -14.36 -27.34
C ASN A 178 -21.20 -14.02 -28.70
N ASN A 179 -20.82 -12.74 -28.88
CA ASN A 179 -20.24 -12.08 -30.06
C ASN A 179 -21.19 -11.29 -30.98
N GLN A 180 -22.15 -10.53 -30.45
CA GLN A 180 -22.73 -9.43 -31.23
C GLN A 180 -22.76 -8.10 -30.50
N ILE A 181 -22.55 -7.04 -31.29
CA ILE A 181 -22.69 -5.60 -31.03
C ILE A 181 -24.18 -5.24 -30.74
N ALA A 182 -24.99 -6.20 -30.29
CA ALA A 182 -26.45 -6.18 -30.36
C ALA A 182 -27.14 -6.84 -29.14
N ASP A 183 -26.53 -6.75 -27.95
CA ASP A 183 -27.25 -7.01 -26.71
C ASP A 183 -28.14 -5.80 -26.38
N PHE A 184 -29.38 -5.80 -26.90
CA PHE A 184 -30.35 -4.72 -26.73
C PHE A 184 -31.14 -4.82 -25.43
N SER A 185 -30.62 -5.52 -24.42
CA SER A 185 -31.36 -5.72 -23.18
C SER A 185 -30.97 -4.75 -22.08
N ARG A 186 -29.88 -3.99 -22.24
CA ARG A 186 -29.25 -3.20 -21.17
C ARG A 186 -29.63 -1.74 -21.23
N ALA A 187 -29.42 -0.97 -20.16
CA ALA A 187 -29.46 0.50 -20.26
C ALA A 187 -28.47 1.03 -21.31
N SER A 188 -27.39 0.28 -21.64
CA SER A 188 -26.44 0.55 -22.73
C SER A 188 -26.99 0.32 -24.15
N ASP A 189 -28.22 -0.19 -24.29
CA ASP A 189 -28.84 -0.47 -25.60
C ASP A 189 -29.35 0.79 -26.32
N LYS A 190 -29.12 1.96 -25.71
CA LYS A 190 -29.57 3.26 -26.18
C LYS A 190 -31.10 3.38 -26.28
N LYS A 191 -31.84 2.76 -25.36
CA LYS A 191 -33.30 2.87 -25.26
C LYS A 191 -33.76 3.26 -23.86
N PHE A 192 -34.52 4.35 -23.80
CA PHE A 192 -35.23 4.78 -22.62
C PHE A 192 -36.66 4.23 -22.63
N ARG A 193 -37.04 3.46 -21.61
CA ARG A 193 -38.32 2.73 -21.54
C ARG A 193 -39.29 3.47 -20.62
N THR A 194 -40.51 3.67 -21.08
CA THR A 194 -41.61 4.25 -20.29
C THR A 194 -42.74 3.25 -20.14
N MET A 195 -43.24 3.08 -18.91
CA MET A 195 -44.35 2.19 -18.57
C MET A 195 -45.52 2.96 -17.98
N ARG A 196 -46.74 2.53 -18.31
CA ARG A 196 -47.98 3.05 -17.71
C ARG A 196 -48.22 2.37 -16.38
N LEU A 197 -48.19 3.16 -15.30
CA LEU A 197 -48.44 2.72 -13.94
C LEU A 197 -49.91 3.02 -13.53
N ALA A 198 -50.66 1.97 -13.20
CA ALA A 198 -51.93 2.09 -12.50
C ALA A 198 -51.68 2.00 -10.98
N LEU A 199 -51.85 3.12 -10.28
CA LEU A 199 -51.60 3.19 -8.85
C LEU A 199 -52.91 3.39 -8.09
N SER A 200 -53.18 2.49 -7.15
CA SER A 200 -54.34 2.55 -6.27
C SER A 200 -53.91 2.88 -4.83
N VAL A 201 -54.81 3.44 -4.03
CA VAL A 201 -54.58 3.63 -2.59
C VAL A 201 -55.78 3.21 -1.76
N THR A 202 -55.56 2.72 -0.55
CA THR A 202 -56.65 2.45 0.41
C THR A 202 -57.24 3.75 0.97
N GLY A 203 -58.46 3.67 1.49
CA GLY A 203 -59.12 4.77 2.19
C GLY A 203 -58.31 5.29 3.37
N GLU A 204 -57.63 4.40 4.10
CA GLU A 204 -56.77 4.73 5.23
C GLU A 204 -55.56 5.54 4.80
N TYR A 205 -54.92 5.16 3.68
CA TYR A 205 -53.81 5.92 3.12
C TYR A 205 -54.25 7.33 2.72
N ALA A 206 -55.38 7.47 2.05
CA ALA A 206 -55.90 8.79 1.69
C ALA A 206 -56.26 9.62 2.94
N GLN A 207 -56.82 9.01 3.98
CA GLN A 207 -57.12 9.67 5.26
C GLN A 207 -55.86 10.21 5.94
N TYR A 208 -54.76 9.44 5.92
CA TYR A 208 -53.46 9.90 6.43
C TYR A 208 -53.03 11.23 5.78
N PHE A 209 -53.29 11.38 4.49
CA PHE A 209 -52.99 12.59 3.71
C PHE A 209 -54.15 13.59 3.61
N GLY A 210 -55.02 13.61 4.62
CA GLY A 210 -56.10 14.60 4.75
C GLY A 210 -57.43 14.19 4.14
N GLY A 211 -57.59 12.92 3.74
CA GLY A 211 -58.86 12.34 3.28
C GLY A 211 -59.32 12.82 1.91
N THR A 212 -58.39 13.27 1.06
CA THR A 212 -58.72 13.81 -0.27
C THR A 212 -57.88 13.15 -1.36
N VAL A 213 -58.45 13.07 -2.57
CA VAL A 213 -57.74 12.60 -3.76
C VAL A 213 -56.48 13.44 -4.03
N ALA A 214 -56.56 14.77 -3.85
CA ALA A 214 -55.43 15.67 -4.04
C ALA A 214 -54.28 15.42 -3.04
N GLY A 215 -54.62 15.15 -1.78
CA GLY A 215 -53.64 14.81 -0.73
C GLY A 215 -52.90 13.51 -1.02
N ALA A 216 -53.62 12.46 -1.43
CA ALA A 216 -53.01 11.20 -1.82
C ALA A 216 -52.13 11.34 -3.09
N LEU A 217 -52.61 12.04 -4.12
CA LEU A 217 -51.86 12.23 -5.37
C LEU A 217 -50.59 13.08 -5.18
N ASN A 218 -50.59 14.01 -4.24
CA ASN A 218 -49.38 14.75 -3.86
C ASN A 218 -48.25 13.80 -3.43
N GLU A 219 -48.58 12.82 -2.59
CA GLU A 219 -47.59 11.90 -2.02
C GLU A 219 -47.23 10.75 -2.95
N ILE A 220 -48.17 10.34 -3.80
CA ILE A 220 -47.88 9.51 -4.97
C ILE A 220 -46.82 10.18 -5.85
N ASN A 221 -47.01 11.47 -6.18
CA ASN A 221 -46.07 12.21 -7.02
C ASN A 221 -44.69 12.32 -6.37
N ALA A 222 -44.63 12.56 -5.06
CA ALA A 222 -43.36 12.61 -4.33
C ALA A 222 -42.65 11.25 -4.29
N THR A 223 -43.38 10.19 -3.93
CA THR A 223 -42.87 8.81 -3.86
C THR A 223 -42.33 8.36 -5.21
N MET A 224 -43.13 8.50 -6.27
CA MET A 224 -42.73 8.07 -7.61
C MET A 224 -41.61 8.92 -8.21
N THR A 225 -41.47 10.19 -7.81
CA THR A 225 -40.33 11.01 -8.19
C THR A 225 -39.00 10.43 -7.68
N ARG A 226 -38.99 9.91 -6.45
CA ARG A 226 -37.81 9.26 -5.86
C ARG A 226 -37.53 7.90 -6.49
N VAL A 227 -38.57 7.08 -6.61
CA VAL A 227 -38.48 5.73 -7.22
C VAL A 227 -37.93 5.83 -8.64
N ASN A 228 -38.49 6.70 -9.47
CA ASN A 228 -38.00 6.91 -10.82
C ASN A 228 -36.57 7.46 -10.84
N GLY A 229 -36.18 8.30 -9.88
CA GLY A 229 -34.79 8.75 -9.75
C GLY A 229 -33.75 7.63 -9.63
N ILE A 230 -34.16 6.45 -9.14
CA ILE A 230 -33.34 5.25 -9.06
C ILE A 230 -33.45 4.44 -10.37
N PHE A 231 -34.67 4.19 -10.86
CA PHE A 231 -34.91 3.35 -12.05
C PHE A 231 -34.36 3.97 -13.33
N GLU A 232 -34.41 5.29 -13.46
CA GLU A 232 -33.94 6.00 -14.65
C GLU A 232 -32.43 5.85 -14.83
N LYS A 233 -31.68 5.79 -13.72
CA LYS A 233 -30.22 5.81 -13.74
C LYS A 233 -29.61 4.48 -14.18
N ASP A 234 -30.02 3.38 -13.55
CA ASP A 234 -29.41 2.06 -13.80
C ASP A 234 -30.19 1.20 -14.80
N LEU A 235 -31.49 1.46 -14.95
CA LEU A 235 -32.39 0.63 -15.75
C LEU A 235 -32.89 1.33 -17.03
N ALA A 236 -32.60 2.63 -17.19
CA ALA A 236 -33.18 3.48 -18.23
C ALA A 236 -34.71 3.33 -18.32
N LEU A 237 -35.37 3.23 -17.16
CA LEU A 237 -36.79 2.95 -17.03
C LEU A 237 -37.51 4.07 -16.27
N HIS A 238 -38.65 4.49 -16.79
CA HIS A 238 -39.53 5.48 -16.18
C HIS A 238 -40.95 4.93 -16.01
N LEU A 239 -41.49 5.03 -14.80
CA LEU A 239 -42.89 4.68 -14.50
C LEU A 239 -43.75 5.94 -14.47
N ASN A 240 -44.74 6.01 -15.35
CA ASN A 240 -45.63 7.16 -15.48
C ASN A 240 -47.03 6.83 -14.96
N VAL A 241 -47.46 7.48 -13.89
CA VAL A 241 -48.77 7.27 -13.25
C VAL A 241 -49.89 7.79 -14.16
N GLN A 242 -50.85 6.91 -14.47
CA GLN A 242 -51.98 7.21 -15.35
C GLN A 242 -53.15 7.89 -14.62
N ASP A 243 -54.01 8.60 -15.36
CA ASP A 243 -55.17 9.35 -14.83
C ASP A 243 -56.34 8.42 -14.52
N PHE A 244 -56.26 7.74 -13.37
CA PHE A 244 -57.32 6.88 -12.81
C PHE A 244 -57.73 7.32 -11.39
N PRO A 245 -58.33 8.51 -11.22
CA PRO A 245 -58.72 9.02 -9.90
C PRO A 245 -59.74 8.13 -9.17
N GLU A 246 -60.47 7.28 -9.88
CA GLU A 246 -61.36 6.25 -9.33
C GLU A 246 -60.63 5.16 -8.52
N LEU A 247 -59.30 5.04 -8.66
CA LEU A 247 -58.47 4.16 -7.84
C LEU A 247 -57.97 4.84 -6.56
N ILE A 248 -58.31 6.12 -6.35
CA ILE A 248 -57.91 6.89 -5.17
C ILE A 248 -59.07 6.92 -4.18
N TYR A 249 -59.17 5.87 -3.36
CA TYR A 249 -60.26 5.73 -2.40
C TYR A 249 -60.01 6.64 -1.19
N THR A 250 -61.01 7.43 -0.79
CA THR A 250 -60.92 8.37 0.35
C THR A 250 -61.67 7.90 1.60
N ASN A 251 -62.40 6.79 1.49
CA ASN A 251 -63.22 6.27 2.58
C ASN A 251 -62.97 4.75 2.75
N PRO A 252 -62.35 4.34 3.86
CA PRO A 252 -62.08 2.93 4.19
C PRO A 252 -63.30 2.03 4.08
N SER A 253 -64.48 2.52 4.49
CA SER A 253 -65.70 1.71 4.50
C SER A 253 -66.27 1.38 3.11
N THR A 254 -65.75 1.99 2.06
CA THR A 254 -66.26 1.86 0.68
C THR A 254 -65.19 1.48 -0.33
N ASP A 255 -63.94 1.34 0.11
CA ASP A 255 -62.89 0.85 -0.78
C ASP A 255 -63.02 -0.68 -0.97
N PRO A 256 -62.40 -1.25 -2.01
CA PRO A 256 -62.53 -2.67 -2.32
C PRO A 256 -61.53 -3.54 -1.55
N TYR A 257 -60.83 -2.98 -0.55
CA TYR A 257 -59.71 -3.63 0.11
C TYR A 257 -60.12 -4.16 1.48
N SER A 258 -59.56 -5.31 1.82
CA SER A 258 -59.67 -5.86 3.16
C SER A 258 -58.89 -5.01 4.17
N ASP A 259 -59.35 -5.03 5.43
CA ASP A 259 -58.65 -4.40 6.54
C ASP A 259 -57.18 -4.82 6.60
N MET A 260 -56.33 -3.90 7.07
CA MET A 260 -54.86 -4.02 7.12
C MET A 260 -54.31 -5.40 7.53
N ILE A 261 -54.91 -6.07 8.52
CA ILE A 261 -54.45 -7.39 9.01
C ILE A 261 -54.52 -8.46 7.91
N PHE A 262 -55.62 -8.52 7.16
CA PHE A 262 -55.78 -9.47 6.06
C PHE A 262 -55.05 -9.01 4.81
N GLY A 263 -55.04 -7.69 4.59
CA GLY A 263 -54.31 -7.04 3.51
C GLY A 263 -52.83 -7.38 3.48
N VAL A 264 -52.11 -7.06 4.56
CA VAL A 264 -50.68 -7.40 4.75
C VAL A 264 -50.45 -8.92 4.72
N GLY A 265 -51.45 -9.71 5.12
CA GLY A 265 -51.45 -11.17 5.00
C GLY A 265 -51.55 -11.70 3.56
N GLY A 266 -51.66 -10.82 2.55
CA GLY A 266 -51.63 -11.16 1.12
C GLY A 266 -53.00 -11.09 0.41
N ALA A 267 -54.06 -10.67 1.10
CA ALA A 267 -55.38 -10.49 0.47
C ALA A 267 -55.35 -9.37 -0.59
N TRP A 268 -54.62 -8.28 -0.31
CA TRP A 268 -54.47 -7.14 -1.20
C TRP A 268 -53.91 -7.49 -2.58
N ASN A 269 -53.09 -8.53 -2.71
CA ASN A 269 -52.53 -8.91 -4.02
C ASN A 269 -53.62 -9.28 -5.04
N THR A 270 -54.66 -10.00 -4.59
CA THR A 270 -55.76 -10.43 -5.48
C THR A 270 -56.83 -9.36 -5.56
N GLU A 271 -57.09 -8.64 -4.46
CA GLU A 271 -58.05 -7.55 -4.41
C GLU A 271 -57.65 -6.39 -5.32
N LEU A 272 -56.38 -5.97 -5.32
CA LEU A 272 -55.87 -4.96 -6.23
C LEU A 272 -56.03 -5.42 -7.68
N GLN A 273 -55.59 -6.64 -7.98
CA GLN A 273 -55.60 -7.17 -9.33
C GLN A 273 -57.03 -7.20 -9.91
N ASN A 274 -57.98 -7.68 -9.13
CA ASN A 274 -59.40 -7.67 -9.48
C ASN A 274 -59.92 -6.24 -9.64
N THR A 275 -59.55 -5.32 -8.73
CA THR A 275 -59.95 -3.91 -8.80
C THR A 275 -59.47 -3.26 -10.09
N LEU A 276 -58.20 -3.44 -10.46
CA LEU A 276 -57.66 -2.88 -11.69
C LEU A 276 -58.31 -3.50 -12.93
N THR A 277 -58.50 -4.82 -12.96
CA THR A 277 -59.16 -5.51 -14.08
C THR A 277 -60.60 -5.01 -14.28
N ASN A 278 -61.36 -4.87 -13.20
CA ASN A 278 -62.78 -4.53 -13.27
C ASN A 278 -63.03 -3.04 -13.49
N SER A 279 -62.21 -2.16 -12.89
CA SER A 279 -62.43 -0.72 -12.93
C SER A 279 -61.84 -0.08 -14.18
N ILE A 280 -60.60 -0.43 -14.53
CA ILE A 280 -59.86 0.23 -15.62
C ILE A 280 -59.52 -0.72 -16.78
N GLY A 281 -59.50 -2.03 -16.58
CA GLY A 281 -59.17 -3.01 -17.61
C GLY A 281 -57.67 -3.16 -17.90
N ASN A 282 -57.26 -4.39 -18.20
CA ASN A 282 -55.84 -4.77 -18.30
C ASN A 282 -55.05 -4.04 -19.40
N ALA A 283 -55.69 -3.64 -20.50
CA ALA A 283 -55.00 -2.99 -21.61
C ALA A 283 -54.49 -1.58 -21.28
N ASN A 284 -54.97 -0.97 -20.20
CA ASN A 284 -54.73 0.43 -19.86
C ASN A 284 -53.50 0.68 -18.98
N TYR A 285 -52.82 -0.39 -18.55
CA TYR A 285 -51.62 -0.29 -17.72
C TYR A 285 -50.65 -1.45 -17.98
N ASP A 286 -49.37 -1.19 -17.70
CA ASP A 286 -48.25 -2.11 -17.91
C ASP A 286 -47.78 -2.70 -16.58
N ILE A 287 -47.88 -1.91 -15.52
CA ILE A 287 -47.60 -2.26 -14.13
C ILE A 287 -48.69 -1.65 -13.23
N GLY A 288 -49.11 -2.38 -12.20
CA GLY A 288 -50.08 -1.90 -11.23
C GLY A 288 -49.64 -2.16 -9.80
N HIS A 289 -49.95 -1.23 -8.91
CA HIS A 289 -49.46 -1.25 -7.53
C HIS A 289 -50.45 -0.57 -6.56
N LEU A 290 -50.46 -0.98 -5.29
CA LEU A 290 -51.28 -0.41 -4.22
C LEU A 290 -50.40 0.23 -3.15
N PHE A 291 -50.72 1.46 -2.74
CA PHE A 291 -50.18 2.03 -1.50
C PHE A 291 -51.22 1.99 -0.37
N SER A 292 -50.79 1.59 0.82
CA SER A 292 -51.66 1.45 1.99
C SER A 292 -50.95 1.82 3.30
N LEU A 293 -51.71 2.02 4.37
CA LEU A 293 -51.17 1.95 5.73
C LEU A 293 -50.99 0.49 6.14
N GLY A 294 -49.87 0.18 6.78
CA GLY A 294 -49.56 -1.20 7.16
C GLY A 294 -48.09 -1.35 7.54
N ILE A 295 -47.59 -2.57 7.48
CA ILE A 295 -46.16 -2.88 7.59
C ILE A 295 -45.80 -3.79 6.42
N ASN A 296 -44.66 -3.55 5.78
CA ASN A 296 -44.11 -4.35 4.67
C ASN A 296 -44.79 -4.20 3.30
N GLY A 297 -44.31 -4.98 2.33
CA GLY A 297 -44.84 -5.08 0.97
C GLY A 297 -44.86 -6.52 0.46
N ASP A 298 -45.51 -6.68 -0.69
CA ASP A 298 -45.53 -7.92 -1.46
C ASP A 298 -45.74 -7.60 -2.94
N ALA A 299 -44.78 -8.00 -3.78
CA ALA A 299 -44.83 -7.80 -5.22
C ALA A 299 -45.95 -8.60 -5.93
N GLY A 300 -46.54 -9.60 -5.27
CA GLY A 300 -47.57 -10.51 -5.79
C GLY A 300 -47.06 -11.49 -6.84
N CYS A 301 -46.09 -11.08 -7.65
CA CYS A 301 -45.37 -11.86 -8.65
C CYS A 301 -44.05 -11.17 -9.02
N VAL A 302 -43.06 -11.97 -9.45
CA VAL A 302 -41.74 -11.47 -9.88
C VAL A 302 -41.68 -11.44 -11.40
N GLY A 303 -41.26 -10.32 -11.99
CA GLY A 303 -41.06 -10.16 -13.45
C GLY A 303 -42.36 -10.16 -14.29
N CYS A 304 -43.51 -10.06 -13.64
CA CYS A 304 -44.84 -10.20 -14.24
C CYS A 304 -45.38 -8.93 -14.89
N VAL A 305 -44.57 -7.87 -15.02
CA VAL A 305 -44.98 -6.69 -15.79
C VAL A 305 -45.48 -7.08 -17.18
N CYS A 306 -46.54 -6.40 -17.61
CA CYS A 306 -47.23 -6.63 -18.87
C CYS A 306 -47.84 -8.01 -19.07
N VAL A 307 -47.89 -8.84 -18.04
CA VAL A 307 -48.58 -10.14 -18.07
C VAL A 307 -49.98 -9.96 -17.50
N ASP A 308 -50.98 -10.14 -18.33
CA ASP A 308 -52.38 -10.12 -17.90
C ASP A 308 -52.69 -11.30 -16.98
N PRO A 309 -53.57 -11.11 -15.97
CA PRO A 309 -54.06 -12.19 -15.12
C PRO A 309 -54.76 -13.28 -15.93
N THR A 310 -54.69 -14.52 -15.44
CA THR A 310 -55.53 -15.61 -15.94
C THR A 310 -56.23 -16.32 -14.79
N ALA A 311 -57.21 -17.17 -15.08
CA ALA A 311 -57.87 -17.97 -14.05
C ALA A 311 -56.90 -18.91 -13.30
N ASN A 312 -55.83 -19.36 -13.97
CA ASN A 312 -54.82 -20.23 -13.37
C ASN A 312 -53.73 -19.43 -12.63
N GLU A 313 -53.42 -18.23 -13.12
CA GLU A 313 -52.43 -17.31 -12.54
C GLU A 313 -53.09 -15.95 -12.27
N PRO A 314 -53.86 -15.83 -11.18
CA PRO A 314 -54.59 -14.61 -10.85
C PRO A 314 -53.69 -13.52 -10.26
N LYS A 315 -52.49 -13.87 -9.80
CA LYS A 315 -51.49 -12.91 -9.31
C LYS A 315 -50.52 -12.56 -10.44
N ALA A 316 -50.81 -11.47 -11.14
CA ALA A 316 -50.08 -11.02 -12.33
C ALA A 316 -49.84 -9.50 -12.27
N LYS A 317 -49.73 -8.80 -13.42
CA LYS A 317 -49.56 -7.35 -13.40
C LYS A 317 -50.72 -6.70 -12.62
N GLY A 318 -50.40 -5.84 -11.67
CA GLY A 318 -51.40 -5.23 -10.79
C GLY A 318 -51.72 -6.03 -9.52
N SER A 319 -50.84 -6.93 -9.08
CA SER A 319 -51.01 -7.67 -7.83
C SER A 319 -50.07 -7.23 -6.70
N ALA A 320 -49.32 -6.14 -6.85
CA ALA A 320 -48.33 -5.73 -5.85
C ALA A 320 -48.86 -4.67 -4.89
N PHE A 321 -48.36 -4.64 -3.67
CA PHE A 321 -48.62 -3.56 -2.73
C PHE A 321 -47.38 -3.19 -1.91
N SER A 322 -47.35 -1.94 -1.45
CA SER A 322 -46.41 -1.42 -0.47
C SER A 322 -47.18 -0.74 0.65
N SER A 323 -46.81 -1.02 1.90
CA SER A 323 -47.46 -0.42 3.06
C SER A 323 -46.48 0.02 4.13
N SER A 324 -46.82 1.09 4.83
CA SER A 324 -46.02 1.65 5.92
C SER A 324 -46.91 2.38 6.93
N PRO A 325 -46.55 2.45 8.22
CA PRO A 325 -47.28 3.29 9.17
C PRO A 325 -46.96 4.78 9.00
N ALA A 326 -45.87 5.11 8.30
CA ALA A 326 -45.43 6.46 7.98
C ALA A 326 -45.09 6.57 6.47
N PRO A 327 -46.09 6.53 5.58
CA PRO A 327 -45.89 6.49 4.14
C PRO A 327 -45.33 7.80 3.53
N ASP A 328 -45.12 8.83 4.34
CA ASP A 328 -44.57 10.13 3.94
C ASP A 328 -43.03 10.21 4.10
N GLU A 329 -42.41 9.22 4.76
CA GLU A 329 -40.97 9.14 4.99
C GLU A 329 -40.20 8.47 3.83
N ASP A 330 -38.91 8.80 3.68
CA ASP A 330 -38.02 8.25 2.65
C ASP A 330 -37.94 6.72 2.67
N HIS A 331 -38.06 6.14 3.86
CA HIS A 331 -38.08 4.70 4.07
C HIS A 331 -39.17 4.02 3.23
N PHE A 332 -40.36 4.62 3.13
CA PHE A 332 -41.44 4.04 2.32
C PHE A 332 -41.08 4.01 0.84
N ALA A 333 -40.63 5.13 0.27
CA ALA A 333 -40.29 5.23 -1.14
C ALA A 333 -39.07 4.36 -1.51
N ILE A 334 -37.99 4.47 -0.74
CA ILE A 334 -36.70 3.87 -1.10
C ILE A 334 -36.60 2.41 -0.70
N LYS A 335 -37.01 2.05 0.53
CA LYS A 335 -36.83 0.69 1.04
C LYS A 335 -37.96 -0.24 0.65
N ILE A 336 -39.20 0.25 0.65
CA ILE A 336 -40.38 -0.61 0.43
C ILE A 336 -40.81 -0.53 -1.03
N VAL A 337 -41.25 0.65 -1.50
CA VAL A 337 -41.82 0.79 -2.85
C VAL A 337 -40.83 0.39 -3.94
N THR A 338 -39.58 0.88 -3.85
CA THR A 338 -38.55 0.55 -4.85
C THR A 338 -38.19 -0.94 -4.86
N HIS A 339 -38.22 -1.60 -3.69
CA HIS A 339 -37.97 -3.04 -3.56
C HIS A 339 -39.09 -3.87 -4.19
N GLU A 340 -40.35 -3.60 -3.83
CA GLU A 340 -41.49 -4.34 -4.35
C GLU A 340 -41.67 -4.11 -5.86
N MET A 341 -41.47 -2.88 -6.33
CA MET A 341 -41.47 -2.61 -7.77
C MET A 341 -40.26 -3.26 -8.47
N GLY A 342 -39.11 -3.37 -7.81
CA GLY A 342 -37.95 -4.13 -8.29
C GLY A 342 -38.29 -5.59 -8.57
N HIS A 343 -39.02 -6.25 -7.67
CA HIS A 343 -39.55 -7.59 -7.90
C HIS A 343 -40.54 -7.64 -9.07
N GLN A 344 -41.50 -6.72 -9.16
CA GLN A 344 -42.43 -6.67 -10.30
C GLN A 344 -41.67 -6.58 -11.64
N LEU A 345 -40.56 -5.84 -11.65
CA LEU A 345 -39.67 -5.66 -12.79
C LEU A 345 -38.75 -6.86 -13.06
N GLY A 346 -38.59 -7.79 -12.12
CA GLY A 346 -37.90 -9.07 -12.33
C GLY A 346 -36.66 -9.30 -11.46
N ALA A 347 -36.36 -8.44 -10.50
CA ALA A 347 -35.26 -8.67 -9.57
C ALA A 347 -35.60 -9.72 -8.51
N THR A 348 -34.58 -10.45 -8.08
CA THR A 348 -34.64 -11.34 -6.91
C THR A 348 -33.84 -10.79 -5.73
N HIS A 349 -34.06 -11.34 -4.54
CA HIS A 349 -33.30 -10.97 -3.35
C HIS A 349 -31.79 -11.20 -3.49
N THR A 350 -31.00 -10.33 -2.86
CA THR A 350 -29.53 -10.36 -2.94
C THR A 350 -28.82 -10.78 -1.65
N PHE A 351 -29.51 -10.72 -0.51
CA PHE A 351 -28.93 -10.96 0.81
C PHE A 351 -28.70 -12.46 1.08
N SER A 352 -27.97 -12.78 2.14
CA SER A 352 -27.63 -14.17 2.50
C SER A 352 -27.73 -14.49 3.99
N ASN A 353 -28.33 -13.64 4.84
CA ASN A 353 -28.57 -13.97 6.27
C ASN A 353 -29.60 -15.10 6.47
N ALA A 354 -30.47 -15.30 5.48
CA ALA A 354 -31.37 -16.42 5.32
C ALA A 354 -31.42 -16.76 3.84
N LEU A 355 -31.53 -18.05 3.50
CA LEU A 355 -31.69 -18.49 2.13
C LEU A 355 -33.13 -18.97 1.95
N TYR A 356 -33.96 -18.22 1.21
CA TYR A 356 -35.35 -18.59 0.96
C TYR A 356 -35.46 -19.52 -0.27
N GLY A 357 -34.73 -20.63 -0.23
CA GLY A 357 -34.93 -21.82 -1.07
C GLY A 357 -35.05 -21.57 -2.58
N GLY A 358 -33.92 -21.52 -3.29
CA GLY A 358 -33.88 -21.35 -4.75
C GLY A 358 -33.10 -20.12 -5.21
N GLU A 359 -32.62 -19.30 -4.28
CA GLU A 359 -31.87 -18.08 -4.53
C GLU A 359 -30.53 -18.40 -5.20
N GLU A 360 -30.47 -18.15 -6.52
CA GLU A 360 -29.23 -18.13 -7.30
C GLU A 360 -28.53 -16.75 -7.24
N THR A 361 -29.05 -15.84 -6.41
CA THR A 361 -28.64 -14.43 -6.33
C THR A 361 -28.31 -13.94 -4.92
N ALA A 362 -28.11 -14.82 -3.94
CA ALA A 362 -27.64 -14.48 -2.59
C ALA A 362 -26.15 -14.06 -2.62
N VAL A 363 -25.86 -12.91 -3.21
CA VAL A 363 -24.52 -12.38 -3.55
C VAL A 363 -24.06 -11.25 -2.63
N GLU A 364 -24.85 -10.87 -1.63
CA GLU A 364 -24.44 -9.93 -0.59
C GLU A 364 -24.36 -10.63 0.77
N PRO A 365 -23.34 -10.34 1.60
CA PRO A 365 -23.21 -10.96 2.90
C PRO A 365 -24.35 -10.54 3.84
N SER A 366 -24.80 -11.47 4.70
CA SER A 366 -25.83 -11.24 5.71
C SER A 366 -27.05 -10.49 5.20
N SER A 367 -27.50 -9.42 5.85
CA SER A 367 -28.69 -8.67 5.45
C SER A 367 -28.54 -7.89 4.13
N GLY A 368 -27.32 -7.82 3.59
CA GLY A 368 -26.95 -7.02 2.44
C GLY A 368 -27.11 -5.50 2.61
N SER A 369 -26.81 -4.78 1.54
CA SER A 369 -26.68 -3.33 1.46
C SER A 369 -27.46 -2.67 0.33
N THR A 370 -27.81 -3.38 -0.75
CA THR A 370 -28.55 -2.80 -1.89
C THR A 370 -30.08 -2.83 -1.72
N ILE A 371 -30.82 -2.26 -2.67
CA ILE A 371 -32.30 -2.17 -2.63
C ILE A 371 -32.98 -3.53 -2.47
N MET A 372 -32.51 -4.58 -3.15
CA MET A 372 -33.10 -5.92 -3.08
C MET A 372 -32.55 -6.75 -1.90
N ALA A 373 -31.78 -6.12 -1.02
CA ALA A 373 -31.33 -6.69 0.23
C ALA A 373 -32.32 -6.37 1.38
N TYR A 374 -32.13 -7.02 2.53
CA TYR A 374 -32.91 -6.76 3.75
C TYR A 374 -32.13 -5.89 4.75
N ALA A 375 -31.52 -4.80 4.25
CA ALA A 375 -30.77 -3.87 5.08
C ALA A 375 -31.58 -3.42 6.32
N GLY A 376 -30.93 -3.43 7.48
CA GLY A 376 -31.54 -3.19 8.79
C GLY A 376 -31.96 -4.44 9.54
N THR A 377 -32.06 -5.61 8.88
CA THR A 377 -32.41 -6.87 9.54
C THR A 377 -31.17 -7.53 10.17
N PRO A 378 -31.15 -7.82 11.49
CA PRO A 378 -30.01 -8.46 12.14
C PRO A 378 -29.66 -9.86 11.57
N PRO A 379 -28.36 -10.24 11.46
CA PRO A 379 -27.17 -9.42 11.67
C PRO A 379 -27.00 -8.37 10.57
N ALA A 380 -27.18 -7.09 10.90
CA ALA A 380 -27.32 -6.06 9.89
C ALA A 380 -25.94 -5.66 9.33
N VAL A 381 -25.81 -5.64 8.01
CA VAL A 381 -24.66 -5.02 7.33
C VAL A 381 -24.68 -3.51 7.50
N GLN A 382 -25.88 -2.95 7.39
CA GLN A 382 -26.17 -1.54 7.63
C GLN A 382 -27.65 -1.36 7.96
N SER A 383 -28.03 -0.19 8.47
CA SER A 383 -29.40 0.09 8.90
C SER A 383 -30.40 0.26 7.74
N ASN A 384 -29.97 0.92 6.66
CA ASN A 384 -30.81 1.27 5.51
C ASN A 384 -30.15 0.82 4.21
N PRO A 385 -30.90 0.48 3.15
CA PRO A 385 -30.30 0.16 1.87
C PRO A 385 -29.66 1.40 1.23
N ASP A 386 -28.57 1.19 0.52
CA ASP A 386 -28.05 2.18 -0.42
C ASP A 386 -28.97 2.20 -1.66
N THR A 387 -29.20 3.38 -2.25
CA THR A 387 -30.29 3.55 -3.23
C THR A 387 -29.86 3.21 -4.67
N TYR A 388 -29.29 2.01 -4.83
CA TYR A 388 -28.97 1.42 -6.13
C TYR A 388 -29.22 -0.09 -6.11
N PHE A 389 -29.30 -0.66 -7.31
CA PHE A 389 -29.46 -2.10 -7.50
C PHE A 389 -28.09 -2.77 -7.63
N HIS A 390 -27.96 -3.96 -7.05
CA HIS A 390 -26.81 -4.82 -7.31
C HIS A 390 -26.75 -5.20 -8.80
N TYR A 391 -25.57 -5.41 -9.37
CA TYR A 391 -25.38 -5.80 -10.77
C TYR A 391 -26.28 -6.98 -11.19
N VAL A 392 -26.48 -7.96 -10.31
CA VAL A 392 -27.36 -9.12 -10.58
C VAL A 392 -28.80 -8.69 -10.86
N ASN A 393 -29.32 -7.73 -10.10
CA ASN A 393 -30.69 -7.25 -10.27
C ASN A 393 -30.83 -6.36 -11.50
N ILE A 394 -29.84 -5.50 -11.76
CA ILE A 394 -29.77 -4.69 -12.98
C ILE A 394 -29.90 -5.63 -14.19
N LYS A 395 -29.07 -6.67 -14.24
CA LYS A 395 -29.06 -7.67 -15.31
C LYS A 395 -30.39 -8.42 -15.43
N GLN A 396 -31.00 -8.85 -14.32
CA GLN A 396 -32.29 -9.55 -14.32
C GLN A 396 -33.43 -8.68 -14.84
N ILE A 397 -33.56 -7.46 -14.32
CA ILE A 397 -34.62 -6.52 -14.71
C ILE A 397 -34.48 -6.17 -16.20
N GLN A 398 -33.28 -5.79 -16.63
CA GLN A 398 -32.97 -5.45 -18.02
C GLN A 398 -33.30 -6.62 -18.98
N THR A 399 -32.91 -7.84 -18.61
CA THR A 399 -33.29 -9.05 -19.35
C THR A 399 -34.81 -9.19 -19.44
N ASN A 400 -35.52 -9.07 -18.32
CA ASN A 400 -36.97 -9.21 -18.30
C ASN A 400 -37.65 -8.15 -19.19
N LEU A 401 -37.28 -6.88 -19.05
CA LEU A 401 -37.84 -5.77 -19.84
C LEU A 401 -37.63 -5.96 -21.34
N SER A 402 -36.47 -6.45 -21.76
CA SER A 402 -36.18 -6.72 -23.17
C SER A 402 -37.09 -7.78 -23.81
N SER A 403 -37.72 -8.62 -22.99
CA SER A 403 -38.66 -9.65 -23.44
C SER A 403 -40.12 -9.18 -23.53
N LYS A 404 -40.40 -7.90 -23.22
CA LYS A 404 -41.76 -7.34 -23.16
C LYS A 404 -42.03 -6.38 -24.32
N ASP A 405 -43.16 -6.59 -25.00
CA ASP A 405 -43.58 -5.76 -26.15
C ASP A 405 -44.50 -4.57 -25.77
N CYS A 406 -44.86 -4.44 -24.50
CA CYS A 406 -45.77 -3.40 -23.98
C CYS A 406 -45.09 -2.04 -23.72
N LEU A 407 -43.77 -1.98 -23.79
CA LEU A 407 -42.98 -0.85 -23.32
C LEU A 407 -42.91 0.25 -24.39
N ALA A 408 -43.14 1.50 -24.00
CA ALA A 408 -42.87 2.63 -24.89
C ALA A 408 -41.37 2.94 -24.87
N GLU A 409 -40.69 2.84 -26.02
CA GLU A 409 -39.25 3.07 -26.13
C GLU A 409 -38.94 4.40 -26.82
N THR A 410 -38.02 5.18 -26.24
CA THR A 410 -37.44 6.38 -26.84
C THR A 410 -35.95 6.13 -27.09
N VAL A 411 -35.44 6.57 -28.23
CA VAL A 411 -34.01 6.41 -28.58
C VAL A 411 -33.16 7.35 -27.73
N ILE A 412 -32.08 6.81 -27.17
CA ILE A 412 -31.00 7.55 -26.51
C ILE A 412 -29.91 7.82 -27.55
N THR A 413 -29.47 9.06 -27.66
CA THR A 413 -28.42 9.46 -28.61
C THR A 413 -27.02 9.33 -28.02
N ASN A 414 -26.89 9.53 -26.71
CA ASN A 414 -25.66 9.37 -25.95
C ASN A 414 -25.08 7.95 -26.08
N ASN A 415 -23.76 7.80 -26.01
CA ASN A 415 -23.10 6.49 -26.13
C ASN A 415 -22.76 5.91 -24.75
N PRO A 416 -22.80 4.58 -24.59
CA PRO A 416 -22.42 3.96 -23.33
C PRO A 416 -20.90 4.01 -23.09
N PRO A 417 -20.46 3.98 -21.82
CA PRO A 417 -19.05 3.81 -21.48
C PRO A 417 -18.45 2.54 -22.10
N VAL A 418 -17.16 2.59 -22.41
CA VAL A 418 -16.38 1.47 -22.97
C VAL A 418 -15.40 0.97 -21.93
N ILE A 419 -15.63 -0.25 -21.44
CA ILE A 419 -14.76 -0.95 -20.48
C ILE A 419 -13.78 -1.83 -21.24
N GLU A 420 -12.49 -1.62 -21.04
CA GLU A 420 -11.46 -2.53 -21.59
C GLU A 420 -11.60 -3.94 -21.00
N PRO A 421 -11.26 -5.01 -21.74
CA PRO A 421 -11.40 -6.38 -21.27
C PRO A 421 -10.75 -6.61 -19.89
N LEU A 422 -11.54 -7.08 -18.94
CA LEU A 422 -11.07 -7.39 -17.59
C LEU A 422 -10.27 -8.70 -17.59
N ILE A 423 -9.10 -8.67 -16.97
CA ILE A 423 -8.17 -9.80 -16.91
C ILE A 423 -8.46 -10.64 -15.67
N ASN A 424 -8.54 -11.97 -15.81
CA ASN A 424 -8.69 -12.85 -14.66
C ASN A 424 -7.34 -13.07 -13.96
N TYR A 425 -7.33 -13.11 -12.63
CA TYR A 425 -6.11 -13.27 -11.83
C TYR A 425 -6.19 -14.45 -10.87
N THR A 426 -5.02 -14.99 -10.52
CA THR A 426 -4.86 -15.91 -9.39
C THR A 426 -4.11 -15.18 -8.27
N ILE A 427 -4.64 -15.21 -7.04
CA ILE A 427 -4.09 -14.50 -5.87
C ILE A 427 -3.87 -15.47 -4.70
N PRO A 428 -2.88 -15.25 -3.83
CA PRO A 428 -2.68 -16.06 -2.63
C PRO A 428 -3.82 -15.86 -1.63
N LYS A 429 -4.12 -16.89 -0.84
CA LYS A 429 -5.13 -16.81 0.24
C LYS A 429 -4.63 -15.91 1.38
N GLY A 430 -5.54 -15.26 2.09
CA GLY A 430 -5.19 -14.39 3.21
C GLY A 430 -4.49 -13.09 2.80
N THR A 431 -4.61 -12.67 1.54
CA THR A 431 -3.92 -11.49 0.99
C THR A 431 -4.91 -10.48 0.40
N ALA A 432 -4.66 -9.19 0.65
CA ALA A 432 -5.46 -8.11 0.10
C ALA A 432 -5.23 -7.94 -1.40
N PHE A 433 -6.23 -7.44 -2.11
CA PHE A 433 -6.11 -7.16 -3.54
C PHE A 433 -6.93 -5.92 -3.93
N ALA A 434 -6.61 -5.35 -5.09
CA ALA A 434 -7.31 -4.19 -5.65
C ALA A 434 -7.67 -4.45 -7.10
N LEU A 435 -8.95 -4.26 -7.44
CA LEU A 435 -9.41 -4.35 -8.83
C LEU A 435 -9.48 -2.96 -9.42
N ALA A 436 -9.03 -2.85 -10.67
CA ALA A 436 -9.00 -1.60 -11.42
C ALA A 436 -9.46 -1.87 -12.85
N ALA A 437 -10.11 -0.89 -13.46
CA ALA A 437 -10.51 -0.94 -14.86
C ALA A 437 -10.02 0.31 -15.61
N SER A 438 -9.72 0.13 -16.89
CA SER A 438 -9.57 1.24 -17.84
C SER A 438 -10.90 1.42 -18.56
N VAL A 439 -11.47 2.60 -18.43
CA VAL A 439 -12.79 2.92 -18.99
C VAL A 439 -12.72 4.27 -19.67
N THR A 440 -13.34 4.36 -20.85
CA THR A 440 -13.48 5.60 -21.60
C THR A 440 -14.94 5.91 -21.84
N ASP A 441 -15.26 7.20 -21.90
CA ASP A 441 -16.58 7.70 -22.25
C ASP A 441 -16.45 8.54 -23.55
N PRO A 442 -17.21 8.24 -24.61
CA PRO A 442 -17.07 8.95 -25.89
C PRO A 442 -17.41 10.45 -25.82
N GLU A 443 -18.31 10.83 -24.91
CA GLU A 443 -18.79 12.20 -24.70
C GLU A 443 -17.94 12.97 -23.68
N GLY A 444 -17.14 12.26 -22.87
CA GLY A 444 -16.29 12.84 -21.83
C GLY A 444 -17.03 13.15 -20.54
N ASP A 445 -18.14 12.46 -20.27
CA ASP A 445 -18.94 12.61 -19.07
C ASP A 445 -18.23 12.07 -17.81
N ALA A 446 -18.65 12.56 -16.65
CA ALA A 446 -18.07 12.20 -15.37
C ALA A 446 -18.58 10.83 -14.88
N MET A 447 -17.75 9.80 -14.96
CA MET A 447 -18.16 8.44 -14.64
C MET A 447 -18.14 8.10 -13.13
N THR A 448 -19.00 7.16 -12.73
CA THR A 448 -18.95 6.48 -11.43
C THR A 448 -18.92 4.95 -11.60
N TYR A 449 -18.31 4.27 -10.64
CA TYR A 449 -17.92 2.87 -10.70
C TYR A 449 -18.42 2.12 -9.45
N THR A 450 -18.96 0.93 -9.67
CA THR A 450 -19.35 0.00 -8.62
C THR A 450 -18.77 -1.37 -8.93
N TRP A 451 -17.82 -1.81 -8.11
CA TRP A 451 -17.30 -3.17 -8.14
C TRP A 451 -18.07 -4.00 -7.12
N GLU A 452 -18.57 -5.17 -7.48
CA GLU A 452 -19.41 -6.02 -6.62
C GLU A 452 -18.99 -7.48 -6.72
N GLN A 453 -19.08 -8.21 -5.62
CA GLN A 453 -18.86 -9.66 -5.64
C GLN A 453 -20.16 -10.37 -6.06
N MET A 454 -20.02 -11.44 -6.84
CA MET A 454 -21.12 -12.13 -7.52
C MET A 454 -21.21 -13.61 -7.13
N ASP A 455 -20.58 -13.99 -6.02
CA ASP A 455 -20.56 -15.36 -5.53
C ASP A 455 -21.82 -15.66 -4.75
N ASN A 456 -22.66 -16.55 -5.30
CA ASN A 456 -23.89 -16.99 -4.63
C ASN A 456 -23.56 -17.76 -3.35
N ALA A 457 -24.30 -17.49 -2.28
CA ALA A 457 -24.24 -18.24 -1.04
C ALA A 457 -25.02 -19.56 -1.14
N GLU A 458 -24.38 -20.67 -0.77
CA GLU A 458 -25.05 -21.98 -0.66
C GLU A 458 -25.52 -22.28 0.78
N SER A 459 -25.06 -21.50 1.74
CA SER A 459 -25.47 -21.52 3.15
C SER A 459 -25.56 -20.09 3.70
N PRO A 460 -26.40 -19.82 4.70
CA PRO A 460 -26.53 -18.49 5.26
C PRO A 460 -25.19 -17.90 5.75
N VAL A 461 -24.88 -16.67 5.33
CA VAL A 461 -23.69 -15.92 5.76
C VAL A 461 -24.11 -14.96 6.87
N ILE A 462 -23.93 -15.37 8.12
CA ILE A 462 -24.32 -14.59 9.31
C ILE A 462 -23.13 -14.01 10.07
N GLU A 463 -21.91 -14.26 9.59
CA GLU A 463 -20.66 -13.75 10.15
C GLU A 463 -19.66 -13.45 9.02
N ALA A 464 -18.91 -12.36 9.17
CA ALA A 464 -17.83 -12.00 8.25
C ALA A 464 -16.57 -12.82 8.53
N THR A 465 -16.42 -13.96 7.84
CA THR A 465 -15.27 -14.86 7.97
C THR A 465 -14.68 -15.23 6.62
N GLY A 466 -13.35 -15.25 6.52
CA GLY A 466 -12.62 -15.64 5.30
C GLY A 466 -12.70 -17.14 4.99
N ASN A 467 -13.29 -17.94 5.87
CA ASN A 467 -13.35 -19.40 5.73
C ASN A 467 -14.52 -19.89 4.86
N ASN A 468 -15.43 -19.00 4.46
CA ASN A 468 -16.57 -19.36 3.63
C ASN A 468 -16.09 -19.83 2.25
N ILE A 469 -16.59 -20.99 1.82
CA ILE A 469 -16.29 -21.58 0.49
C ILE A 469 -17.24 -21.08 -0.60
N THR A 470 -18.40 -20.55 -0.23
CA THR A 470 -19.41 -19.94 -1.12
C THR A 470 -19.87 -18.59 -0.54
N GLY A 471 -20.71 -17.85 -1.27
CA GLY A 471 -21.19 -16.54 -0.85
C GLY A 471 -20.15 -15.43 -0.95
N ALA A 472 -20.62 -14.19 -0.82
CA ALA A 472 -19.76 -13.02 -0.84
C ALA A 472 -19.02 -12.81 0.49
N LEU A 473 -17.77 -12.40 0.37
CA LEU A 473 -16.88 -11.99 1.45
C LEU A 473 -16.79 -10.47 1.59
N PHE A 474 -17.30 -9.73 0.59
CA PHE A 474 -17.26 -8.28 0.53
C PHE A 474 -18.67 -7.74 0.30
N ARG A 475 -19.14 -6.85 1.17
CA ARG A 475 -20.40 -6.11 0.96
C ARG A 475 -20.38 -5.29 -0.33
N SER A 476 -21.55 -4.92 -0.83
CA SER A 476 -21.62 -3.91 -1.87
C SER A 476 -21.39 -2.50 -1.29
N LEU A 477 -20.91 -1.59 -2.12
CA LEU A 477 -20.60 -0.20 -1.77
C LEU A 477 -21.14 0.74 -2.85
N ALA A 478 -21.70 1.86 -2.40
CA ALA A 478 -22.30 2.85 -3.28
C ALA A 478 -21.33 3.37 -4.37
N PRO A 479 -21.82 3.76 -5.55
CA PRO A 479 -20.99 4.17 -6.69
C PRO A 479 -19.96 5.24 -6.34
N GLN A 480 -18.70 5.04 -6.71
CA GLN A 480 -17.57 5.93 -6.42
C GLN A 480 -17.00 6.53 -7.70
N SER A 481 -16.27 7.65 -7.63
CA SER A 481 -15.58 8.25 -8.78
C SER A 481 -14.28 7.54 -9.17
N SER A 482 -13.76 6.66 -8.31
CA SER A 482 -12.54 5.90 -8.57
C SER A 482 -12.85 4.60 -9.33
N PRO A 483 -12.12 4.27 -10.42
CA PRO A 483 -12.23 2.97 -11.08
C PRO A 483 -11.56 1.83 -10.29
N ILE A 484 -10.87 2.17 -9.19
CA ILE A 484 -10.16 1.22 -8.33
C ILE A 484 -10.97 0.94 -7.06
N ARG A 485 -11.23 -0.34 -6.75
CA ARG A 485 -11.75 -0.81 -5.46
C ARG A 485 -10.75 -1.74 -4.77
N TYR A 486 -10.52 -1.50 -3.48
CA TYR A 486 -9.69 -2.33 -2.61
C TYR A 486 -10.54 -3.34 -1.84
N PHE A 487 -10.00 -4.55 -1.66
CA PHE A 487 -10.66 -5.67 -1.01
C PHE A 487 -9.74 -6.29 0.07
N PRO A 488 -10.01 -6.07 1.37
CA PRO A 488 -10.99 -5.15 1.96
C PRO A 488 -10.67 -3.66 1.71
N LYS A 489 -11.53 -2.76 2.19
CA LYS A 489 -11.34 -1.32 2.10
C LYS A 489 -9.93 -0.90 2.51
N LEU A 490 -9.32 0.00 1.73
CA LEU A 490 -7.92 0.39 1.90
C LEU A 490 -7.59 0.88 3.31
N SER A 491 -8.52 1.61 3.95
CA SER A 491 -8.34 2.11 5.32
C SER A 491 -8.23 0.98 6.36
N SER A 492 -8.89 -0.16 6.15
CA SER A 492 -8.71 -1.34 7.01
C SER A 492 -7.35 -2.00 6.77
N VAL A 493 -6.96 -2.16 5.51
CA VAL A 493 -5.67 -2.77 5.15
C VAL A 493 -4.49 -1.93 5.66
N LEU A 494 -4.56 -0.59 5.52
CA LEU A 494 -3.58 0.35 6.10
C LEU A 494 -3.46 0.23 7.62
N ASN A 495 -4.53 -0.21 8.30
CA ASN A 495 -4.52 -0.42 9.74
C ASN A 495 -4.03 -1.81 10.15
N GLY A 496 -3.78 -2.72 9.20
CA GLY A 496 -3.36 -4.10 9.43
C GLY A 496 -4.53 -5.08 9.56
N ASN A 497 -5.76 -4.68 9.19
CA ASN A 497 -6.95 -5.50 9.31
C ASN A 497 -7.37 -6.04 7.94
N LEU A 498 -7.30 -7.36 7.76
CA LEU A 498 -7.76 -8.07 6.56
C LEU A 498 -9.13 -8.73 6.71
N THR A 499 -9.68 -8.71 7.92
CA THR A 499 -11.03 -9.13 8.26
C THR A 499 -11.63 -8.06 9.15
N THR A 500 -12.68 -7.40 8.67
CA THR A 500 -13.34 -6.34 9.44
C THR A 500 -14.83 -6.65 9.55
N PRO A 501 -15.27 -7.33 10.63
CA PRO A 501 -16.66 -7.71 10.78
C PRO A 501 -17.66 -6.55 10.77
N LEU A 502 -17.25 -5.38 11.28
CA LEU A 502 -18.08 -4.17 11.22
C LEU A 502 -18.35 -3.69 9.80
N ASP A 503 -17.43 -3.94 8.87
CA ASP A 503 -17.58 -3.57 7.46
C ASP A 503 -18.10 -4.71 6.60
N TRP A 504 -18.26 -5.92 7.13
CA TRP A 504 -18.61 -7.11 6.35
C TRP A 504 -17.68 -7.34 5.14
N GLU A 505 -16.38 -7.12 5.37
CA GLU A 505 -15.34 -7.37 4.37
C GLU A 505 -14.20 -8.22 4.95
N THR A 506 -13.80 -9.25 4.22
CA THR A 506 -12.71 -10.14 4.61
C THR A 506 -12.01 -10.77 3.41
N VAL A 507 -10.69 -10.97 3.50
CA VAL A 507 -9.96 -11.79 2.53
C VAL A 507 -10.37 -13.25 2.65
N SER A 508 -10.26 -14.03 1.57
CA SER A 508 -10.51 -15.48 1.66
C SER A 508 -9.31 -16.20 2.26
N ASN A 509 -9.55 -17.05 3.26
CA ASN A 509 -8.56 -17.93 3.90
C ASN A 509 -8.56 -19.34 3.27
N VAL A 510 -9.43 -19.58 2.30
CA VAL A 510 -9.60 -20.87 1.62
C VAL A 510 -9.41 -20.69 0.11
N ALA A 511 -8.89 -21.71 -0.57
CA ALA A 511 -8.83 -21.68 -2.02
C ALA A 511 -10.25 -21.76 -2.60
N ARG A 512 -10.61 -20.79 -3.43
CA ARG A 512 -11.91 -20.70 -4.11
C ARG A 512 -11.84 -19.77 -5.30
N SER A 513 -12.73 -19.95 -6.26
CA SER A 513 -12.98 -18.92 -7.27
C SER A 513 -13.92 -17.86 -6.67
N MET A 514 -13.63 -16.60 -6.94
CA MET A 514 -14.51 -15.47 -6.66
C MET A 514 -14.86 -14.78 -7.98
N LYS A 515 -16.10 -14.33 -8.10
CA LYS A 515 -16.58 -13.58 -9.27
C LYS A 515 -16.87 -12.15 -8.87
N PHE A 516 -16.45 -11.21 -9.70
CA PHE A 516 -16.71 -9.78 -9.53
C PHE A 516 -17.37 -9.22 -10.78
N ALA A 517 -18.18 -8.19 -10.59
CA ALA A 517 -18.73 -7.37 -11.66
C ALA A 517 -18.38 -5.91 -11.43
N LEU A 518 -18.06 -5.21 -12.52
CA LEU A 518 -17.96 -3.76 -12.56
C LEU A 518 -19.19 -3.22 -13.28
N THR A 519 -19.87 -2.25 -12.68
CA THR A 519 -20.89 -1.41 -13.33
C THR A 519 -20.40 0.04 -13.38
N VAL A 520 -20.36 0.61 -14.57
CA VAL A 520 -19.95 1.99 -14.84
C VAL A 520 -21.16 2.79 -15.32
N ARG A 521 -21.29 4.01 -14.80
CA ARG A 521 -22.36 4.95 -15.13
C ARG A 521 -21.72 6.21 -15.68
N ASP A 522 -22.10 6.64 -16.89
CA ASP A 522 -21.60 7.87 -17.50
C ASP A 522 -21.98 9.14 -16.72
N ASN A 523 -23.11 9.10 -16.00
CA ASN A 523 -23.76 10.25 -15.37
C ASN A 523 -24.00 11.41 -16.34
N HIS A 524 -24.40 11.10 -17.58
CA HIS A 524 -24.76 12.11 -18.58
C HIS A 524 -25.75 13.15 -17.99
N PRO A 525 -25.61 14.46 -18.26
CA PRO A 525 -26.38 15.52 -17.60
C PRO A 525 -27.90 15.48 -17.88
N ILE A 526 -28.29 14.93 -19.04
CA ILE A 526 -29.70 14.72 -19.37
C ILE A 526 -30.10 13.32 -18.89
N ALA A 527 -31.02 13.26 -17.93
CA ALA A 527 -31.38 12.03 -17.21
C ALA A 527 -31.83 10.88 -18.11
N ASN A 528 -32.68 11.16 -19.11
CA ASN A 528 -33.16 10.15 -20.05
C ASN A 528 -32.15 9.82 -21.17
N GLN A 529 -30.93 10.34 -21.08
CA GLN A 529 -29.82 10.00 -21.98
C GLN A 529 -28.70 9.25 -21.25
N GLN A 530 -28.81 9.02 -19.94
CA GLN A 530 -27.79 8.29 -19.17
C GLN A 530 -27.65 6.86 -19.68
N GLN A 531 -26.42 6.37 -19.67
CA GLN A 531 -26.05 5.02 -20.08
C GLN A 531 -25.19 4.36 -19.01
N THR A 532 -25.28 3.03 -18.96
CA THR A 532 -24.44 2.20 -18.10
C THR A 532 -23.78 1.09 -18.89
N GLN A 533 -22.61 0.65 -18.45
CA GLN A 533 -21.92 -0.51 -18.99
C GLN A 533 -21.42 -1.39 -17.85
N SER A 534 -21.43 -2.71 -18.06
CA SER A 534 -20.93 -3.66 -17.06
C SER A 534 -20.05 -4.74 -17.67
N ALA A 535 -19.10 -5.23 -16.87
CA ALA A 535 -18.20 -6.32 -17.22
C ALA A 535 -17.93 -7.22 -16.00
N GLU A 536 -17.67 -8.51 -16.24
CA GLU A 536 -17.40 -9.50 -15.18
C GLU A 536 -15.91 -9.90 -15.18
N GLN A 537 -15.35 -10.19 -14.01
CA GLN A 537 -13.96 -10.61 -13.79
C GLN A 537 -13.93 -11.75 -12.77
N SER A 538 -13.06 -12.74 -12.99
CA SER A 538 -12.85 -13.85 -12.05
C SER A 538 -11.51 -13.73 -11.34
N ILE A 539 -11.53 -13.92 -10.03
CA ILE A 539 -10.34 -13.93 -9.16
C ILE A 539 -10.26 -15.30 -8.50
N THR A 540 -9.21 -16.06 -8.81
CA THR A 540 -8.98 -17.39 -8.23
C THR A 540 -8.08 -17.26 -7.01
N VAL A 541 -8.56 -17.65 -5.84
CA VAL A 541 -7.75 -17.75 -4.63
C VAL A 541 -7.06 -19.11 -4.64
N GLY A 542 -5.72 -19.12 -4.68
CA GLY A 542 -4.92 -20.34 -4.66
C GLY A 542 -4.67 -20.87 -3.24
N ASN A 543 -3.94 -21.98 -3.15
CA ASN A 543 -3.67 -22.64 -1.85
C ASN A 543 -2.50 -22.03 -1.08
N ASP A 544 -1.57 -21.37 -1.76
CA ASP A 544 -0.44 -20.67 -1.15
C ASP A 544 -0.89 -19.31 -0.58
N GLY A 545 -0.16 -18.84 0.44
CA GLY A 545 -0.49 -17.61 1.17
C GLY A 545 -0.45 -17.78 2.69
N PRO A 546 -0.39 -16.67 3.45
CA PRO A 546 -0.53 -15.29 2.98
C PRO A 546 0.77 -14.65 2.48
N PHE A 547 0.67 -13.78 1.47
CA PHE A 547 1.74 -12.87 1.08
C PHE A 547 1.79 -11.70 2.06
N ILE A 548 2.87 -11.59 2.84
CA ILE A 548 3.02 -10.64 3.96
C ILE A 548 4.39 -9.97 3.94
N ILE A 549 4.47 -8.75 4.49
CA ILE A 549 5.73 -8.03 4.69
C ILE A 549 6.20 -8.24 6.13
N ASN A 550 7.44 -8.70 6.29
CA ASN A 550 8.04 -9.02 7.59
C ASN A 550 8.77 -7.82 8.21
N THR A 551 9.21 -6.87 7.40
CA THR A 551 9.90 -5.66 7.86
C THR A 551 9.02 -4.80 8.77
N ILE A 552 9.52 -4.52 9.98
CA ILE A 552 8.86 -3.66 10.98
C ILE A 552 9.63 -2.35 11.24
N GLN A 553 10.90 -2.29 10.87
CA GLN A 553 11.78 -1.15 11.06
C GLN A 553 12.70 -0.98 9.86
N ALA A 554 13.05 0.26 9.54
CA ALA A 554 14.01 0.59 8.48
C ALA A 554 14.87 1.80 8.87
N ASN A 555 16.06 1.88 8.30
CA ASN A 555 17.02 2.96 8.50
C ASN A 555 16.88 4.02 7.39
N PRO A 556 16.83 5.31 7.74
CA PRO A 556 16.90 6.39 6.75
C PRO A 556 18.32 6.56 6.19
N ASN A 557 18.41 7.00 4.94
CA ASN A 557 19.63 7.41 4.23
C ASN A 557 20.75 6.35 4.18
N SER A 558 20.38 5.09 4.37
CA SER A 558 21.20 3.89 4.23
C SER A 558 20.34 2.78 3.63
N LEU A 559 20.97 1.72 3.10
CA LEU A 559 20.22 0.56 2.61
C LEU A 559 19.60 -0.17 3.81
N SER A 560 18.29 -0.40 3.73
CA SER A 560 17.54 -1.22 4.68
C SER A 560 17.01 -2.44 3.96
N LEU A 561 17.13 -3.60 4.59
CA LEU A 561 16.58 -4.84 4.06
C LEU A 561 15.05 -4.82 4.23
N VAL A 562 14.33 -4.88 3.12
CA VAL A 562 12.89 -5.10 3.08
C VAL A 562 12.64 -6.58 2.78
N GLU A 563 11.90 -7.27 3.63
CA GLU A 563 11.64 -8.72 3.54
C GLU A 563 10.14 -9.00 3.48
N TRP A 564 9.76 -9.99 2.67
CA TRP A 564 8.38 -10.47 2.53
C TRP A 564 8.32 -11.96 2.21
N ASP A 565 7.20 -12.58 2.55
CA ASP A 565 6.96 -13.98 2.25
C ASP A 565 6.47 -14.13 0.80
N VAL A 566 7.30 -14.70 -0.08
CA VAL A 566 6.96 -14.92 -1.50
C VAL A 566 5.79 -15.90 -1.66
N VAL A 567 5.68 -16.90 -0.78
CA VAL A 567 4.62 -17.93 -0.79
C VAL A 567 4.31 -18.50 -2.18
N ASN A 568 5.36 -18.89 -2.92
CA ASN A 568 5.29 -19.44 -4.28
C ASN A 568 4.62 -18.53 -5.34
N THR A 569 4.34 -17.26 -5.03
CA THR A 569 3.68 -16.32 -5.97
C THR A 569 4.49 -15.99 -7.20
N ASN A 570 5.80 -16.23 -7.17
CA ASN A 570 6.71 -16.13 -8.31
C ASN A 570 6.64 -17.32 -9.27
N THR A 571 5.84 -18.34 -8.96
CA THR A 571 5.66 -19.55 -9.77
C THR A 571 4.20 -19.74 -10.21
N VAL A 572 3.95 -20.74 -11.05
CA VAL A 572 2.59 -21.15 -11.46
C VAL A 572 1.80 -21.55 -10.20
N PRO A 573 0.54 -21.10 -10.03
CA PRO A 573 -0.33 -20.42 -11.01
C PRO A 573 -0.32 -18.88 -10.98
N TYR A 574 0.43 -18.25 -10.07
CA TYR A 574 0.38 -16.81 -9.83
C TYR A 574 1.23 -15.99 -10.81
N ASN A 575 2.39 -16.53 -11.21
CA ASN A 575 3.32 -15.99 -12.22
C ASN A 575 3.80 -14.54 -11.98
N VAL A 576 3.95 -14.11 -10.72
CA VAL A 576 4.41 -12.76 -10.38
C VAL A 576 5.94 -12.73 -10.28
N SER A 577 6.61 -12.42 -11.39
CA SER A 577 8.08 -12.37 -11.45
C SER A 577 8.70 -11.17 -10.72
N HIS A 578 7.96 -10.05 -10.62
CA HIS A 578 8.44 -8.81 -10.02
C HIS A 578 7.38 -8.17 -9.13
N VAL A 579 7.84 -7.38 -8.16
CA VAL A 579 7.01 -6.56 -7.25
C VAL A 579 7.47 -5.11 -7.25
N LYS A 580 6.56 -4.21 -6.87
CA LYS A 580 6.82 -2.79 -6.64
C LYS A 580 6.81 -2.50 -5.15
N ILE A 581 7.75 -1.68 -4.68
CA ILE A 581 7.86 -1.24 -3.28
C ILE A 581 7.60 0.27 -3.20
N ASP A 582 6.54 0.66 -2.50
CA ASP A 582 6.20 2.07 -2.24
C ASP A 582 5.71 2.29 -0.82
N TYR A 583 5.69 3.54 -0.36
CA TYR A 583 5.22 3.88 0.99
C TYR A 583 4.35 5.13 1.02
N THR A 584 3.58 5.26 2.09
CA THR A 584 2.76 6.44 2.38
C THR A 584 2.93 6.91 3.82
N THR A 585 2.88 8.23 4.02
CA THR A 585 2.84 8.92 5.31
C THR A 585 1.48 9.58 5.58
N ASP A 586 0.56 9.55 4.61
CA ASP A 586 -0.73 10.25 4.61
C ASP A 586 -1.92 9.30 4.39
N ASN A 587 -1.79 8.07 4.90
CA ASN A 587 -2.79 7.00 4.82
C ASN A 587 -3.28 6.71 3.39
N GLY A 588 -2.35 6.68 2.44
CA GLY A 588 -2.60 6.26 1.07
C GLY A 588 -3.16 7.34 0.15
N SER A 589 -3.19 8.60 0.61
CA SER A 589 -3.55 9.74 -0.24
C SER A 589 -2.48 9.99 -1.30
N THR A 590 -1.21 9.82 -0.92
CA THR A 590 -0.06 9.79 -1.83
C THR A 590 0.84 8.58 -1.56
N TRP A 591 1.42 8.04 -2.62
CA TRP A 591 2.34 6.89 -2.59
C TRP A 591 3.70 7.29 -3.18
N ASN A 592 4.74 7.19 -2.37
CA ASN A 592 6.12 7.48 -2.75
C ASN A 592 6.81 6.18 -3.15
N VAL A 593 7.24 6.09 -4.41
CA VAL A 593 7.88 4.88 -4.95
C VAL A 593 9.32 4.80 -4.45
N LEU A 594 9.67 3.70 -3.80
CA LEU A 594 11.05 3.38 -3.42
C LEU A 594 11.73 2.57 -4.51
N LEU A 595 11.04 1.53 -5.01
CA LEU A 595 11.46 0.72 -6.15
C LEU A 595 10.26 0.46 -7.05
N ALA A 596 10.38 0.83 -8.32
CA ALA A 596 9.33 0.64 -9.31
C ALA A 596 9.16 -0.83 -9.72
N SER A 597 10.24 -1.63 -9.64
CA SER A 597 10.27 -3.06 -9.95
C SER A 597 11.51 -3.70 -9.32
N THR A 598 11.33 -4.84 -8.66
CA THR A 598 12.38 -5.73 -8.14
C THR A 598 11.90 -7.19 -8.26
N PRO A 599 12.77 -8.19 -8.42
CA PRO A 599 12.37 -9.60 -8.42
C PRO A 599 11.50 -9.99 -7.22
N ASN A 600 10.54 -10.87 -7.43
CA ASN A 600 9.74 -11.44 -6.35
C ASN A 600 10.46 -12.64 -5.70
N ASP A 601 11.57 -12.38 -5.02
CA ASP A 601 12.44 -13.40 -4.40
C ASP A 601 12.50 -13.34 -2.86
N GLY A 602 11.82 -12.38 -2.24
CA GLY A 602 11.53 -12.32 -0.82
C GLY A 602 12.33 -11.26 -0.05
N SER A 603 13.30 -10.61 -0.68
CA SER A 603 14.06 -9.56 -0.02
C SER A 603 14.66 -8.55 -1.01
N GLU A 604 14.72 -7.28 -0.63
CA GLU A 604 15.39 -6.26 -1.42
C GLU A 604 15.98 -5.16 -0.53
N ASN A 605 17.12 -4.60 -0.93
CA ASN A 605 17.75 -3.49 -0.21
C ASN A 605 17.23 -2.15 -0.73
N VAL A 606 16.60 -1.38 0.17
CA VAL A 606 15.90 -0.14 -0.19
C VAL A 606 16.41 1.03 0.66
N SER A 607 16.62 2.19 0.04
CA SER A 607 16.99 3.41 0.76
C SER A 607 15.75 4.25 1.08
N PHE A 608 15.53 4.53 2.37
CA PHE A 608 14.46 5.40 2.85
C PHE A 608 14.94 6.85 2.99
N PRO A 609 14.13 7.86 2.63
CA PRO A 609 14.58 9.26 2.69
C PRO A 609 14.77 9.74 4.14
N MET A 610 15.75 10.62 4.37
CA MET A 610 16.00 11.19 5.71
C MET A 610 14.81 12.02 6.24
N SER A 611 13.97 12.56 5.36
CA SER A 611 12.80 13.37 5.72
C SER A 611 11.74 12.62 6.52
N ILE A 612 11.74 11.29 6.51
CA ILE A 612 10.80 10.44 7.25
C ILE A 612 11.43 9.79 8.49
N ASN A 613 12.62 10.23 8.91
CA ASN A 613 13.25 9.75 10.13
C ASN A 613 12.34 9.99 11.36
N ASN A 614 12.29 8.99 12.25
CA ASN A 614 11.42 8.92 13.43
C ASN A 614 9.92 8.99 13.12
N GLN A 615 9.50 8.49 11.96
CA GLN A 615 8.09 8.39 11.59
C GLN A 615 7.68 6.93 11.38
N THR A 616 6.44 6.61 11.73
CA THR A 616 5.82 5.34 11.31
C THR A 616 5.15 5.55 9.95
N ILE A 617 5.64 4.83 8.95
CA ILE A 617 5.08 4.81 7.59
C ILE A 617 4.23 3.57 7.37
N LYS A 618 3.47 3.54 6.27
CA LYS A 618 2.88 2.32 5.73
C LYS A 618 3.66 1.93 4.48
N LEU A 619 4.40 0.83 4.57
CA LEU A 619 5.10 0.24 3.43
C LEU A 619 4.13 -0.70 2.70
N ARG A 620 4.13 -0.65 1.37
CA ARG A 620 3.34 -1.54 0.52
C ARG A 620 4.25 -2.23 -0.48
N ILE A 621 4.02 -3.53 -0.63
CA ILE A 621 4.59 -4.34 -1.71
C ILE A 621 3.44 -4.79 -2.58
N SER A 622 3.44 -4.37 -3.84
CA SER A 622 2.39 -4.68 -4.83
C SER A 622 2.93 -5.63 -5.89
N ALA A 623 2.15 -6.65 -6.23
CA ALA A 623 2.48 -7.49 -7.38
C ALA A 623 2.43 -6.67 -8.68
N ILE A 624 3.40 -6.90 -9.58
CA ILE A 624 3.35 -6.37 -10.95
C ILE A 624 2.64 -7.39 -11.83
N GLU A 625 1.79 -6.92 -12.75
CA GLU A 625 0.93 -7.76 -13.61
C GLU A 625 -0.05 -8.68 -12.87
N ASN A 626 -0.33 -8.40 -11.59
CA ASN A 626 -1.35 -9.05 -10.78
C ASN A 626 -1.98 -8.02 -9.82
N VAL A 627 -3.02 -8.39 -9.08
CA VAL A 627 -3.88 -7.48 -8.31
C VAL A 627 -3.66 -7.51 -6.80
N PHE A 628 -2.89 -8.48 -6.29
CA PHE A 628 -2.65 -8.62 -4.86
C PHE A 628 -1.51 -7.72 -4.34
N TYR A 629 -1.60 -7.35 -3.07
CA TYR A 629 -0.58 -6.55 -2.40
C TYR A 629 -0.59 -6.80 -0.89
N ALA A 630 0.51 -6.43 -0.22
CA ALA A 630 0.62 -6.42 1.23
C ALA A 630 0.97 -5.01 1.74
N ILE A 631 0.50 -4.67 2.94
CA ILE A 631 0.85 -3.41 3.63
C ILE A 631 1.31 -3.74 5.04
N GLN A 632 2.39 -3.09 5.49
CA GLN A 632 2.89 -3.20 6.86
C GLN A 632 3.27 -1.83 7.42
N LYS A 633 3.06 -1.65 8.73
CA LYS A 633 3.55 -0.46 9.44
C LYS A 633 5.04 -0.62 9.70
N VAL A 634 5.84 0.33 9.20
CA VAL A 634 7.29 0.33 9.37
C VAL A 634 7.71 1.58 10.11
N PHE A 635 8.47 1.42 11.20
CA PHE A 635 9.07 2.55 11.88
C PHE A 635 10.41 2.90 11.22
N VAL A 636 10.51 4.08 10.61
CA VAL A 636 11.76 4.53 10.00
C VAL A 636 12.55 5.32 11.04
N THR A 637 13.67 4.78 11.48
CA THR A 637 14.52 5.43 12.48
C THR A 637 15.96 5.01 12.28
N ASN A 638 16.89 5.95 12.46
CA ASN A 638 18.29 5.65 12.68
C ASN A 638 18.62 5.64 14.19
N GLY A 639 17.66 5.34 15.06
CA GLY A 639 17.79 5.41 16.51
C GLY A 639 17.93 6.83 17.06
N ILE A 640 17.40 7.07 18.26
CA ILE A 640 17.68 8.30 19.02
C ILE A 640 18.91 8.02 19.86
N CYS A 641 19.85 8.96 19.95
CA CYS A 641 21.01 8.78 20.83
C CYS A 641 20.56 8.76 22.29
N GLU A 642 20.51 7.55 22.86
CA GLU A 642 20.26 7.29 24.27
C GLU A 642 21.44 6.53 24.88
N ASN A 643 21.50 6.50 26.22
CA ASN A 643 22.58 5.83 26.95
C ASN A 643 22.42 4.30 27.01
N THR A 644 21.67 3.71 26.07
CA THR A 644 21.49 2.27 25.90
C THR A 644 22.51 1.71 24.91
N PRO A 645 22.97 0.46 25.08
CA PRO A 645 23.90 -0.16 24.13
C PRO A 645 23.25 -0.34 22.75
N PRO A 646 24.04 -0.33 21.66
CA PRO A 646 23.52 -0.55 20.32
C PRO A 646 23.02 -2.00 20.13
N ALA A 647 22.01 -2.17 19.27
CA ALA A 647 21.43 -3.47 18.93
C ALA A 647 22.13 -4.13 17.73
N ASN A 648 21.84 -5.42 17.52
CA ASN A 648 22.31 -6.23 16.37
C ASN A 648 23.84 -6.20 16.16
N ILE A 649 24.60 -6.33 17.25
CA ILE A 649 26.07 -6.47 17.17
C ILE A 649 26.40 -7.77 16.43
N THR A 650 27.13 -7.65 15.33
CA THR A 650 27.58 -8.73 14.46
C THR A 650 29.07 -8.62 14.19
N VAL A 651 29.70 -9.75 13.83
CA VAL A 651 31.10 -9.81 13.43
C VAL A 651 31.17 -10.43 12.04
N SER A 652 31.85 -9.72 11.14
CA SER A 652 32.11 -10.14 9.76
C SER A 652 33.61 -10.00 9.46
N ASP A 653 34.03 -10.38 8.25
CA ASP A 653 35.42 -10.29 7.78
C ASP A 653 36.43 -10.80 8.82
N LEU A 654 36.10 -11.94 9.43
CA LEU A 654 36.93 -12.59 10.42
C LEU A 654 38.25 -13.03 9.79
N GLY A 655 39.32 -12.42 10.25
CA GLY A 655 40.68 -12.73 9.88
C GLY A 655 41.42 -13.49 10.98
N PRO A 656 42.61 -14.02 10.66
CA PRO A 656 43.58 -14.56 11.62
C PRO A 656 44.11 -13.54 12.62
N SER A 657 44.14 -12.25 12.27
CA SER A 657 44.62 -11.14 13.12
C SER A 657 43.66 -9.95 13.18
N SER A 658 42.45 -10.09 12.60
CA SER A 658 41.48 -9.01 12.49
C SER A 658 40.04 -9.48 12.59
N ALA A 659 39.12 -8.56 12.91
CA ALA A 659 37.68 -8.79 12.85
C ALA A 659 36.94 -7.47 12.62
N LEU A 660 35.95 -7.47 11.73
CA LEU A 660 35.07 -6.31 11.53
C LEU A 660 33.84 -6.44 12.42
N LEU A 661 33.67 -5.49 13.34
CA LEU A 661 32.49 -5.35 14.18
C LEU A 661 31.47 -4.43 13.49
N ASN A 662 30.19 -4.81 13.46
CA ASN A 662 29.08 -4.00 12.94
C ASN A 662 27.89 -4.00 13.91
N TRP A 663 27.11 -2.91 13.97
CA TRP A 663 25.90 -2.81 14.78
C TRP A 663 24.90 -1.80 14.19
N ASP A 664 23.70 -1.70 14.76
CA ASP A 664 22.68 -0.76 14.28
C ASP A 664 23.14 0.71 14.42
N PRO A 665 22.96 1.56 13.38
CA PRO A 665 23.32 2.96 13.45
C PRO A 665 22.40 3.73 14.41
N ILE A 666 22.99 4.64 15.20
CA ILE A 666 22.30 5.53 16.15
C ILE A 666 22.60 6.98 15.78
N SER A 667 21.57 7.81 15.58
CA SER A 667 21.73 9.21 15.14
C SER A 667 22.53 10.02 16.15
N ASN A 668 23.54 10.78 15.70
CA ASN A 668 24.38 11.63 16.54
C ASN A 668 25.15 10.89 17.65
N ALA A 669 25.34 9.58 17.51
CA ALA A 669 26.15 8.78 18.43
C ALA A 669 27.60 8.63 17.93
N THR A 670 28.52 8.53 18.87
CA THR A 670 29.80 7.84 18.69
C THR A 670 29.80 6.57 19.55
N TYR A 671 30.82 5.71 19.47
CA TYR A 671 30.81 4.43 20.17
C TYR A 671 32.12 4.17 20.90
N GLU A 672 32.02 3.61 22.12
CA GLU A 672 33.15 3.08 22.87
C GLU A 672 33.09 1.55 22.83
N ILE A 673 34.17 0.92 22.39
CA ILE A 673 34.30 -0.52 22.26
C ILE A 673 35.33 -0.98 23.29
N LYS A 674 35.00 -2.03 24.04
CA LYS A 674 35.97 -2.74 24.89
C LYS A 674 36.11 -4.17 24.41
N TYR A 675 37.35 -4.62 24.32
CA TYR A 675 37.65 -5.99 23.91
C TYR A 675 38.81 -6.57 24.71
N LYS A 676 38.81 -7.89 24.89
CA LYS A 676 39.90 -8.63 25.54
C LYS A 676 39.92 -10.07 25.04
N LYS A 677 41.05 -10.76 25.21
CA LYS A 677 41.04 -12.23 25.09
C LYS A 677 40.13 -12.78 26.17
N SER A 678 39.37 -13.82 25.87
CA SER A 678 38.49 -14.44 26.87
C SER A 678 39.27 -15.00 28.08
N SER A 679 40.55 -15.35 27.89
CA SER A 679 41.49 -15.75 28.96
C SER A 679 41.96 -14.60 29.85
N ASP A 680 41.90 -13.36 29.37
CA ASP A 680 42.48 -12.21 30.04
C ASP A 680 41.46 -11.55 30.98
N THR A 681 41.97 -10.84 31.99
CA THR A 681 41.16 -10.07 32.95
C THR A 681 41.11 -8.58 32.63
N THR A 682 41.99 -8.09 31.76
CA THR A 682 42.14 -6.66 31.44
C THR A 682 41.49 -6.35 30.08
N TRP A 683 40.66 -5.30 30.03
CA TRP A 683 40.01 -4.82 28.81
C TRP A 683 40.87 -3.78 28.09
N LEU A 684 40.97 -3.91 26.77
CA LEU A 684 41.43 -2.86 25.85
C LEU A 684 40.24 -2.01 25.42
N SER A 685 40.49 -0.75 25.08
CA SER A 685 39.45 0.19 24.61
C SER A 685 39.76 0.71 23.21
N ALA A 686 38.71 0.89 22.41
CA ALA A 686 38.73 1.57 21.13
C ALA A 686 37.49 2.47 20.99
N VAL A 687 37.51 3.39 20.03
CA VAL A 687 36.38 4.28 19.74
C VAL A 687 36.06 4.24 18.25
N SER A 688 34.79 4.41 17.91
CA SER A 688 34.35 4.58 16.53
C SER A 688 33.39 5.76 16.38
N ALA A 689 33.53 6.50 15.28
CA ALA A 689 32.62 7.59 14.91
C ALA A 689 31.42 7.11 14.09
N VAL A 690 31.41 5.84 13.69
CA VAL A 690 30.38 5.19 12.87
C VAL A 690 29.98 3.85 13.49
N ASN A 691 28.96 3.20 12.94
CA ASN A 691 28.40 1.95 13.48
C ASN A 691 29.21 0.68 13.15
N SER A 692 30.51 0.83 12.92
CA SER A 692 31.44 -0.26 12.64
C SER A 692 32.85 0.04 13.13
N LEU A 693 33.64 -1.01 13.38
CA LEU A 693 35.05 -0.91 13.73
C LEU A 693 35.80 -2.19 13.36
N THR A 694 36.90 -2.09 12.61
CA THR A 694 37.84 -3.18 12.42
C THR A 694 38.82 -3.24 13.59
N LEU A 695 38.83 -4.36 14.32
CA LEU A 695 39.89 -4.68 15.26
C LEU A 695 41.04 -5.32 14.47
N ASN A 696 42.27 -4.83 14.67
CA ASN A 696 43.50 -5.37 14.07
C ASN A 696 44.44 -5.84 15.19
N ASP A 697 45.57 -6.43 14.81
CA ASP A 697 46.63 -6.91 15.71
C ASP A 697 46.13 -7.91 16.76
N LEU A 698 45.10 -8.68 16.40
CA LEU A 698 44.56 -9.75 17.25
C LEU A 698 45.47 -10.99 17.17
N GLU A 699 45.50 -11.76 18.24
CA GLU A 699 46.19 -13.04 18.27
C GLU A 699 45.37 -14.09 17.53
N ARG A 700 46.08 -14.95 16.81
CA ARG A 700 45.53 -15.95 15.92
C ARG A 700 44.96 -17.13 16.68
N ASN A 701 43.80 -17.64 16.24
CA ASN A 701 43.10 -18.76 16.86
C ASN A 701 42.81 -18.52 18.36
N VAL A 702 42.47 -17.28 18.71
CA VAL A 702 42.16 -16.86 20.09
C VAL A 702 40.72 -16.35 20.15
N GLN A 703 40.01 -16.72 21.21
CA GLN A 703 38.67 -16.19 21.48
C GLN A 703 38.76 -14.82 22.16
N TYR A 704 37.98 -13.87 21.66
CA TYR A 704 37.87 -12.52 22.18
C TYR A 704 36.46 -12.24 22.68
N ASP A 705 36.38 -11.54 23.81
CA ASP A 705 35.17 -10.95 24.35
C ASP A 705 35.09 -9.48 23.91
N VAL A 706 33.91 -9.02 23.49
CA VAL A 706 33.65 -7.63 23.07
C VAL A 706 32.39 -7.09 23.74
N GLN A 707 32.44 -5.81 24.10
CA GLN A 707 31.30 -5.02 24.54
C GLN A 707 31.32 -3.65 23.86
N ILE A 708 30.14 -3.11 23.53
CA ILE A 708 29.99 -1.82 22.85
C ILE A 708 29.03 -0.93 23.64
N ALA A 709 29.38 0.35 23.80
CA ALA A 709 28.54 1.37 24.41
C ALA A 709 28.31 2.54 23.44
N THR A 710 27.08 3.03 23.39
CA THR A 710 26.72 4.26 22.67
C THR A 710 27.19 5.47 23.47
N VAL A 711 27.76 6.47 22.79
CA VAL A 711 28.21 7.73 23.38
C VAL A 711 27.41 8.88 22.78
N CYS A 712 26.62 9.54 23.63
CA CYS A 712 25.71 10.61 23.26
C CYS A 712 26.17 11.93 23.86
N ALA A 713 26.39 12.95 23.03
CA ALA A 713 26.88 14.26 23.47
C ALA A 713 28.12 14.18 24.39
N GLY A 714 29.01 13.21 24.13
CA GLY A 714 30.23 12.97 24.91
C GLY A 714 30.05 12.15 26.19
N THR A 715 28.84 11.67 26.50
CA THR A 715 28.58 10.79 27.65
C THR A 715 28.38 9.35 27.19
N ALA A 716 29.20 8.42 27.69
CA ALA A 716 29.06 6.99 27.39
C ALA A 716 27.93 6.36 28.20
N GLY A 717 27.09 5.57 27.53
CA GLY A 717 26.01 4.78 28.12
C GLY A 717 26.48 3.47 28.73
N THR A 718 25.55 2.54 28.95
CA THR A 718 25.89 1.19 29.44
C THR A 718 26.44 0.33 28.31
N PHE A 719 27.47 -0.47 28.60
CA PHE A 719 28.00 -1.46 27.67
C PHE A 719 26.98 -2.58 27.39
N SER A 720 27.04 -3.12 26.18
CA SER A 720 26.26 -4.29 25.77
C SER A 720 26.60 -5.53 26.61
N ASN A 721 25.78 -6.56 26.49
CA ASN A 721 26.21 -7.90 26.91
C ASN A 721 27.48 -8.31 26.15
N THR A 722 28.27 -9.18 26.75
CA THR A 722 29.50 -9.70 26.13
C THR A 722 29.15 -10.56 24.91
N PHE A 723 29.61 -10.13 23.75
CA PHE A 723 29.65 -10.92 22.53
C PHE A 723 31.04 -11.56 22.40
N ASN A 724 31.13 -12.79 21.86
CA ASN A 724 32.42 -13.44 21.64
C ASN A 724 32.61 -13.88 20.19
N PHE A 725 33.85 -13.81 19.72
CA PHE A 725 34.28 -14.35 18.42
C PHE A 725 35.66 -14.99 18.55
N THR A 726 36.03 -15.85 17.61
CA THR A 726 37.36 -16.50 17.58
C THR A 726 38.04 -16.16 16.27
N THR A 727 39.26 -15.60 16.33
CA THR A 727 40.07 -15.32 15.14
C THR A 727 40.42 -16.61 14.40
N LEU A 728 40.60 -16.53 13.09
CA LEU A 728 40.85 -17.72 12.28
C LEU A 728 42.26 -18.31 12.52
N ALA A 729 42.42 -19.61 12.32
CA ALA A 729 43.74 -20.24 12.21
C ALA A 729 44.33 -20.02 10.81
N TYR A 730 45.63 -20.30 10.61
CA TYR A 730 46.14 -20.52 9.25
C TYR A 730 45.39 -21.69 8.64
N CYS A 731 45.21 -21.66 7.32
CA CYS A 731 44.65 -22.80 6.64
C CYS A 731 45.53 -24.05 6.79
N GLU A 732 44.87 -25.19 6.94
CA GLU A 732 45.51 -26.50 7.06
C GLU A 732 46.13 -26.94 5.72
N VAL A 733 47.25 -27.64 5.77
CA VAL A 733 47.91 -28.22 4.60
C VAL A 733 48.69 -29.48 4.97
N SER A 734 48.63 -30.52 4.15
CA SER A 734 49.47 -31.72 4.32
C SER A 734 49.56 -32.52 3.02
N SER A 735 50.59 -33.34 2.87
CA SER A 735 50.58 -34.40 1.86
C SER A 735 49.78 -35.62 2.34
N LEU A 736 49.45 -36.53 1.43
CA LEU A 736 48.87 -37.85 1.74
C LEU A 736 49.93 -38.94 1.92
N ASP A 737 51.14 -38.73 1.38
CA ASP A 737 52.28 -39.64 1.42
C ASP A 737 53.61 -38.85 1.42
N ASP A 738 54.52 -39.23 2.32
CA ASP A 738 55.83 -38.62 2.55
C ASP A 738 57.01 -39.53 2.12
N SER A 739 56.73 -40.76 1.70
CA SER A 739 57.70 -41.86 1.78
C SER A 739 58.80 -41.84 0.73
N ASN A 740 58.71 -41.00 -0.31
CA ASN A 740 59.64 -41.02 -1.45
C ASN A 740 60.27 -39.67 -1.86
N ASP A 741 59.68 -38.53 -1.50
CA ASP A 741 60.19 -37.19 -1.81
C ASP A 741 59.79 -36.22 -0.68
N TYR A 742 60.75 -35.60 0.00
CA TYR A 742 60.52 -34.83 1.22
C TYR A 742 61.54 -33.69 1.37
N ILE A 743 61.34 -32.79 2.34
CA ILE A 743 62.23 -31.67 2.62
C ILE A 743 63.35 -32.19 3.53
N ALA A 744 64.58 -32.32 3.02
CA ALA A 744 65.71 -32.83 3.82
C ALA A 744 66.42 -31.74 4.61
N ASN A 745 66.38 -30.51 4.11
CA ASN A 745 66.96 -29.36 4.81
C ASN A 745 66.32 -28.04 4.37
N VAL A 746 66.10 -27.15 5.33
CA VAL A 746 65.77 -25.74 5.11
C VAL A 746 66.82 -24.87 5.80
N SER A 747 67.52 -24.04 5.02
CA SER A 747 68.45 -23.05 5.55
C SER A 747 68.07 -21.64 5.08
N LEU A 748 67.89 -20.74 6.05
CA LEU A 748 67.55 -19.34 5.84
C LEU A 748 68.08 -18.51 7.01
N ALA A 749 68.84 -17.45 6.72
CA ALA A 749 69.40 -16.53 7.70
C ALA A 749 70.17 -17.25 8.84
N ASN A 750 69.60 -17.28 10.05
CA ASN A 750 70.18 -17.89 11.25
C ASN A 750 69.88 -19.38 11.40
N ILE A 751 69.02 -19.97 10.56
CA ILE A 751 68.62 -21.38 10.67
C ILE A 751 69.26 -22.29 9.61
N ASN A 752 69.51 -23.53 10.01
CA ASN A 752 69.94 -24.64 9.15
C ASN A 752 69.33 -25.94 9.71
N ASN A 753 68.09 -26.25 9.32
CA ASN A 753 67.30 -27.34 9.88
C ASN A 753 67.37 -28.59 8.99
N PHE A 754 67.85 -29.71 9.51
CA PHE A 754 67.75 -31.01 8.85
C PHE A 754 66.53 -31.77 9.39
N SER A 755 65.72 -32.30 8.47
CA SER A 755 64.47 -33.00 8.77
C SER A 755 64.44 -34.40 8.14
N SER A 756 63.48 -35.20 8.60
CA SER A 756 63.17 -36.53 8.08
C SER A 756 61.77 -36.49 7.48
N ALA A 757 61.47 -37.41 6.57
CA ALA A 757 60.19 -37.48 5.88
C ALA A 757 58.99 -37.43 6.85
N SER A 758 58.06 -36.52 6.54
CA SER A 758 56.77 -36.33 7.22
C SER A 758 55.77 -35.76 6.22
N THR A 759 54.47 -35.95 6.46
CA THR A 759 53.42 -35.35 5.62
C THR A 759 53.19 -33.86 5.93
N TYR A 760 53.49 -33.45 7.15
CA TYR A 760 53.44 -32.07 7.63
C TYR A 760 54.23 -31.94 8.94
N THR A 761 55.08 -30.93 9.04
CA THR A 761 55.84 -30.64 10.26
C THR A 761 55.71 -29.17 10.65
N ASN A 762 55.26 -28.93 11.89
CA ASN A 762 55.10 -27.58 12.42
C ASN A 762 56.24 -27.22 13.38
N TYR A 763 57.18 -26.39 12.93
CA TYR A 763 58.31 -25.93 13.74
C TYR A 763 58.06 -24.59 14.45
N THR A 764 56.86 -23.99 14.35
CA THR A 764 56.67 -22.61 14.83
C THR A 764 56.71 -22.42 16.34
N THR A 765 56.59 -23.49 17.11
CA THR A 765 56.76 -23.45 18.57
C THR A 765 58.20 -23.70 18.99
N ASN A 766 59.10 -24.07 18.06
CA ASN A 766 60.50 -24.31 18.34
C ASN A 766 61.30 -23.00 18.23
N SER A 767 61.58 -22.38 19.38
CA SER A 767 62.33 -21.12 19.47
C SER A 767 63.75 -21.17 18.89
N SER A 768 64.37 -22.35 18.77
CA SER A 768 65.71 -22.50 18.17
C SER A 768 65.69 -22.49 16.64
N LEU A 769 64.51 -22.68 16.03
CA LEU A 769 64.30 -22.66 14.58
C LEU A 769 63.52 -21.42 14.12
N LYS A 770 63.42 -20.41 14.99
CA LYS A 770 62.82 -19.13 14.64
C LYS A 770 63.76 -18.33 13.74
N ILE A 771 63.24 -17.84 12.63
CA ILE A 771 64.00 -17.17 11.58
C ILE A 771 64.02 -15.68 11.88
N ASP A 772 65.21 -15.11 12.03
CA ASP A 772 65.41 -13.69 12.29
C ASP A 772 65.78 -12.97 11.01
N LEU A 773 64.91 -12.07 10.56
CA LEU A 773 65.13 -11.25 9.37
C LEU A 773 65.12 -9.76 9.71
N LEU A 774 65.78 -8.98 8.86
CA LEU A 774 65.78 -7.53 8.89
C LEU A 774 64.90 -7.00 7.77
N LYS A 775 64.12 -5.97 8.09
CA LYS A 775 63.29 -5.26 7.11
C LYS A 775 64.16 -4.69 5.98
N ASN A 776 63.76 -4.86 4.72
CA ASN A 776 64.56 -4.52 3.54
C ASN A 776 65.93 -5.23 3.45
N GLY A 777 66.15 -6.29 4.25
CA GLY A 777 67.31 -7.16 4.15
C GLY A 777 67.19 -8.13 2.97
N SER A 778 68.31 -8.44 2.33
CA SER A 778 68.39 -9.44 1.26
C SER A 778 68.90 -10.77 1.83
N TYR A 779 68.17 -11.86 1.54
CA TYR A 779 68.44 -13.19 2.07
C TYR A 779 68.36 -14.24 0.96
N THR A 780 69.07 -15.35 1.18
CA THR A 780 69.02 -16.54 0.32
C THR A 780 68.38 -17.68 1.09
N LEU A 781 67.26 -18.21 0.58
CA LEU A 781 66.64 -19.45 1.04
C LEU A 781 67.26 -20.62 0.28
N SER A 782 67.70 -21.65 1.00
CA SER A 782 68.25 -22.90 0.44
C SER A 782 67.43 -24.09 0.94
N ILE A 783 66.95 -24.92 0.01
CA ILE A 783 66.18 -26.13 0.30
C ILE A 783 66.86 -27.35 -0.31
N MET A 784 67.13 -28.37 0.50
CA MET A 784 67.63 -29.66 0.03
C MET A 784 66.48 -30.67 -0.12
N LYS A 785 66.36 -31.27 -1.29
CA LYS A 785 65.43 -32.35 -1.60
C LYS A 785 65.95 -33.66 -1.00
N GLY A 786 65.12 -34.35 -0.23
CA GLY A 786 65.31 -35.72 0.23
C GLY A 786 64.43 -36.68 -0.54
N GLY A 787 64.85 -37.93 -0.70
CA GLY A 787 64.05 -38.94 -1.37
C GLY A 787 64.78 -40.27 -1.52
N SER A 788 64.07 -41.28 -2.00
CA SER A 788 64.60 -42.64 -2.20
C SER A 788 65.48 -42.77 -3.46
N SER A 789 65.39 -41.81 -4.40
CA SER A 789 66.20 -41.75 -5.62
C SER A 789 67.50 -40.93 -5.45
N ILE A 790 68.57 -41.33 -6.15
CA ILE A 790 69.87 -40.63 -6.18
C ILE A 790 70.26 -40.38 -7.65
N PRO A 791 70.22 -39.12 -8.14
CA PRO A 791 69.77 -37.91 -7.44
C PRO A 791 68.24 -37.90 -7.21
N PRO A 792 67.72 -37.10 -6.24
CA PRO A 792 66.29 -36.96 -5.98
C PRO A 792 65.50 -36.51 -7.21
N HIS A 793 64.20 -36.83 -7.27
CA HIS A 793 63.34 -36.45 -8.37
C HIS A 793 63.18 -34.93 -8.48
N PRO A 794 62.97 -34.40 -9.70
CA PRO A 794 62.58 -33.01 -9.85
C PRO A 794 61.15 -32.85 -9.33
N VAL A 795 60.98 -31.92 -8.39
CA VAL A 795 59.74 -31.67 -7.63
C VAL A 795 59.40 -30.19 -7.70
N THR A 796 58.13 -29.87 -7.48
CA THR A 796 57.72 -28.47 -7.30
C THR A 796 58.01 -28.06 -5.86
N ILE A 797 58.69 -26.93 -5.67
CA ILE A 797 58.91 -26.34 -4.34
C ILE A 797 58.37 -24.92 -4.37
N ILE A 798 57.53 -24.59 -3.39
CA ILE A 798 57.07 -23.22 -3.17
C ILE A 798 57.27 -22.87 -1.70
N ALA A 799 57.78 -21.66 -1.43
CA ALA A 799 57.91 -21.16 -0.07
C ALA A 799 57.31 -19.76 0.05
N PHE A 800 56.58 -19.54 1.14
CA PHE A 800 55.89 -18.30 1.45
C PHE A 800 56.36 -17.72 2.77
N ILE A 801 56.34 -16.39 2.92
CA ILE A 801 56.30 -15.72 4.22
C ILE A 801 55.10 -14.78 4.21
N ASP A 802 54.20 -14.94 5.20
CA ASP A 802 53.07 -14.05 5.46
C ASP A 802 53.62 -12.74 6.07
N PHE A 803 53.94 -11.76 5.21
CA PHE A 803 54.65 -10.54 5.60
C PHE A 803 53.71 -9.49 6.22
N ASP A 804 52.43 -9.51 5.86
CA ASP A 804 51.43 -8.57 6.35
C ASP A 804 50.63 -9.10 7.56
N ASN A 805 50.86 -10.35 7.95
CA ASN A 805 50.21 -11.06 9.05
C ASN A 805 48.69 -11.15 8.89
N ASP A 806 48.18 -11.15 7.65
CA ASP A 806 46.76 -11.34 7.35
C ASP A 806 46.35 -12.83 7.38
N GLY A 807 47.34 -13.73 7.46
CA GLY A 807 47.16 -15.16 7.59
C GLY A 807 46.70 -15.89 6.33
N GLN A 808 46.73 -15.21 5.19
CA GLN A 808 46.77 -15.82 3.87
C GLN A 808 48.22 -15.91 3.40
N PHE A 809 48.46 -16.67 2.34
CA PHE A 809 49.79 -16.82 1.76
C PHE A 809 49.70 -16.59 0.25
N GLY A 810 50.62 -15.79 -0.28
CA GLY A 810 50.70 -15.54 -1.72
C GLY A 810 49.53 -14.72 -2.26
N ASN A 811 48.83 -14.00 -1.39
CA ASN A 811 47.83 -12.98 -1.75
C ASN A 811 48.51 -11.76 -2.42
N THR A 812 49.80 -11.54 -2.13
CA THR A 812 50.67 -10.54 -2.75
C THR A 812 51.93 -11.19 -3.34
N PRO A 813 52.47 -10.67 -4.45
CA PRO A 813 53.65 -11.24 -5.10
C PRO A 813 54.89 -11.32 -4.19
N GLU A 814 55.00 -10.41 -3.22
CA GLU A 814 56.14 -10.31 -2.31
C GLU A 814 56.22 -11.45 -1.29
N GLU A 815 55.12 -12.16 -1.03
CA GLU A 815 55.09 -13.27 -0.07
C GLU A 815 55.65 -14.57 -0.62
N VAL A 816 55.72 -14.72 -1.95
CA VAL A 816 56.29 -15.91 -2.58
C VAL A 816 57.81 -15.74 -2.67
N ILE A 817 58.52 -16.27 -1.67
CA ILE A 817 59.99 -16.13 -1.56
C ILE A 817 60.77 -17.19 -2.35
N MET A 818 60.11 -18.27 -2.77
CA MET A 818 60.68 -19.28 -3.68
C MET A 818 59.58 -19.94 -4.50
N PHE A 819 59.82 -20.12 -5.80
CA PHE A 819 59.05 -21.00 -6.66
C PHE A 819 59.99 -21.78 -7.59
N VAL A 820 59.90 -23.10 -7.54
CA VAL A 820 60.73 -24.04 -8.29
C VAL A 820 59.81 -25.00 -9.01
N SER A 821 59.94 -25.11 -10.33
CA SER A 821 59.14 -26.04 -11.14
C SER A 821 59.64 -27.49 -11.03
N ASN A 822 58.75 -28.46 -11.27
CA ASN A 822 59.04 -29.91 -11.31
C ASN A 822 59.98 -30.39 -12.44
N ASN A 823 60.70 -29.50 -13.13
CA ASN A 823 61.76 -29.84 -14.08
C ASN A 823 63.17 -29.51 -13.54
N ASP A 824 63.26 -28.89 -12.36
CA ASP A 824 64.52 -28.46 -11.77
C ASP A 824 65.23 -29.63 -11.06
N THR A 825 66.42 -29.99 -11.54
CA THR A 825 67.25 -31.07 -11.01
C THR A 825 68.30 -30.60 -10.00
N SER A 826 68.35 -29.31 -9.64
CA SER A 826 69.28 -28.79 -8.64
C SER A 826 68.94 -29.29 -7.23
N ASN A 827 69.97 -29.57 -6.44
CA ASN A 827 69.85 -29.94 -5.04
C ASN A 827 71.16 -29.59 -4.31
N PRO A 828 71.19 -28.57 -3.42
CA PRO A 828 70.06 -27.77 -2.97
C PRO A 828 69.54 -26.81 -4.03
N VAL A 829 68.27 -26.43 -3.92
CA VAL A 829 67.67 -25.33 -4.68
C VAL A 829 67.80 -24.04 -3.88
N MET A 830 68.14 -22.94 -4.54
CA MET A 830 68.37 -21.64 -3.90
C MET A 830 67.50 -20.55 -4.52
N SER A 831 66.96 -19.66 -3.70
CA SER A 831 66.20 -18.47 -4.11
C SER A 831 66.64 -17.25 -3.30
N ASN A 832 66.80 -16.11 -3.97
CA ASN A 832 67.09 -14.84 -3.31
C ASN A 832 65.80 -14.02 -3.20
N PHE A 833 65.56 -13.42 -2.05
CA PHE A 833 64.45 -12.51 -1.84
C PHE A 833 64.87 -11.32 -0.98
N ILE A 834 64.04 -10.27 -0.98
CA ILE A 834 64.20 -9.08 -0.14
C ILE A 834 62.96 -9.00 0.75
N VAL A 835 63.16 -8.80 2.05
CA VAL A 835 62.05 -8.58 2.99
C VAL A 835 61.37 -7.25 2.66
N PRO A 836 60.06 -7.20 2.36
CA PRO A 836 59.41 -5.99 1.88
C PRO A 836 59.36 -4.89 2.94
N MET A 837 59.35 -3.62 2.52
CA MET A 837 59.17 -2.47 3.43
C MET A 837 57.77 -2.41 4.06
N SER A 838 56.80 -3.16 3.55
CA SER A 838 55.48 -3.31 4.17
C SER A 838 55.47 -4.34 5.31
N ALA A 839 56.51 -5.17 5.45
CA ALA A 839 56.50 -6.27 6.41
C ALA A 839 56.25 -5.80 7.85
N ILE A 840 55.35 -6.52 8.54
CA ILE A 840 55.03 -6.31 9.95
C ILE A 840 56.22 -6.74 10.80
N MET A 841 56.59 -5.88 11.75
CA MET A 841 57.76 -6.07 12.60
C MET A 841 57.35 -6.50 14.01
N ASN A 842 58.21 -7.24 14.70
CA ASN A 842 58.03 -7.68 16.09
C ASN A 842 56.79 -8.55 16.33
N HIS A 843 56.26 -9.21 15.30
CA HIS A 843 55.24 -10.26 15.40
C HIS A 843 55.85 -11.60 14.97
N ASP A 844 55.29 -12.69 15.49
CA ASP A 844 55.62 -14.05 15.04
C ASP A 844 54.85 -14.36 13.75
N LEU A 845 55.49 -14.07 12.61
CA LEU A 845 54.98 -14.38 11.27
C LEU A 845 55.20 -15.87 10.95
N ARG A 846 54.57 -16.36 9.89
CA ARG A 846 54.72 -17.76 9.41
C ARG A 846 55.45 -17.79 8.08
N MET A 847 56.46 -18.66 7.99
CA MET A 847 56.99 -19.16 6.73
C MET A 847 56.43 -20.55 6.50
N ARG A 848 56.02 -20.84 5.27
CA ARG A 848 55.53 -22.17 4.85
C ARG A 848 56.33 -22.65 3.65
N VAL A 849 56.88 -23.85 3.73
CA VAL A 849 57.63 -24.51 2.65
C VAL A 849 56.86 -25.75 2.22
N ILE A 850 56.50 -25.83 0.95
CA ILE A 850 55.78 -26.95 0.36
C ILE A 850 56.65 -27.58 -0.72
N LEU A 851 56.94 -28.86 -0.57
CA LEU A 851 57.55 -29.70 -1.60
C LEU A 851 56.51 -30.70 -2.08
N SER A 852 56.26 -30.75 -3.39
CA SER A 852 55.26 -31.64 -3.97
C SER A 852 55.73 -32.30 -5.28
N TYR A 853 55.49 -33.60 -5.37
CA TYR A 853 55.65 -34.38 -6.60
C TYR A 853 54.28 -34.54 -7.28
N ASP A 854 53.96 -33.66 -8.23
CA ASP A 854 52.76 -33.78 -9.06
C ASP A 854 53.11 -33.80 -10.56
N SER A 855 52.55 -34.78 -11.26
CA SER A 855 52.70 -34.99 -12.70
C SER A 855 51.69 -34.18 -13.54
N SER A 856 50.71 -33.51 -12.90
CA SER A 856 49.58 -32.89 -13.59
C SER A 856 49.68 -31.37 -13.84
N GLY A 857 50.69 -30.68 -13.31
CA GLY A 857 50.99 -29.28 -13.65
C GLY A 857 50.04 -28.24 -13.01
N PHE A 858 50.64 -27.31 -12.26
CA PHE A 858 50.04 -26.22 -11.46
C PHE A 858 49.45 -26.63 -10.09
N PRO A 859 49.61 -25.79 -9.04
CA PRO A 859 50.47 -26.05 -7.88
C PRO A 859 49.67 -26.29 -6.58
N PRO A 860 50.28 -26.81 -5.50
CA PRO A 860 49.60 -26.90 -4.22
C PRO A 860 49.27 -25.49 -3.74
N PHE A 861 47.98 -25.17 -3.63
CA PHE A 861 47.51 -24.00 -2.89
C PHE A 861 48.21 -23.97 -1.52
N PRO A 862 48.43 -22.79 -0.91
CA PRO A 862 49.01 -22.72 0.44
C PRO A 862 48.20 -23.49 1.50
N CYS A 863 47.02 -23.97 1.12
CA CYS A 863 46.02 -24.66 1.91
C CYS A 863 45.56 -25.94 1.17
N GLY A 864 45.18 -26.98 1.90
CA GLY A 864 44.57 -28.20 1.34
C GLY A 864 45.52 -29.41 1.33
N THR A 865 45.09 -30.49 0.68
CA THR A 865 45.87 -31.73 0.62
C THR A 865 46.41 -31.99 -0.78
N PHE A 866 47.59 -32.61 -0.85
CA PHE A 866 48.20 -33.05 -2.11
C PHE A 866 48.79 -34.47 -1.98
N ASN A 867 49.07 -35.13 -3.10
CA ASN A 867 49.33 -36.57 -3.09
C ASN A 867 50.66 -36.95 -2.44
N VAL A 868 51.78 -36.45 -2.95
CA VAL A 868 53.13 -36.85 -2.51
C VAL A 868 53.98 -35.62 -2.23
N GLY A 869 54.67 -35.62 -1.09
CA GLY A 869 55.63 -34.60 -0.70
C GLY A 869 55.57 -34.28 0.79
N GLU A 870 55.96 -33.06 1.16
CA GLU A 870 56.01 -32.62 2.56
C GLU A 870 55.71 -31.11 2.65
N VAL A 871 55.20 -30.70 3.82
CA VAL A 871 55.09 -29.29 4.19
C VAL A 871 55.79 -29.03 5.53
N GLU A 872 56.58 -27.96 5.59
CA GLU A 872 57.19 -27.48 6.82
C GLU A 872 56.83 -26.02 7.10
N ASP A 873 56.46 -25.73 8.34
CA ASP A 873 56.08 -24.39 8.80
C ASP A 873 57.08 -23.85 9.85
N TYR A 874 57.56 -22.62 9.67
CA TYR A 874 58.53 -21.94 10.55
C TYR A 874 58.01 -20.59 11.05
N SER A 875 58.47 -20.18 12.23
CA SER A 875 58.18 -18.84 12.76
C SER A 875 59.24 -17.86 12.26
N VAL A 876 58.81 -16.69 11.78
CA VAL A 876 59.68 -15.62 11.31
C VAL A 876 59.47 -14.38 12.17
N MET A 877 60.57 -13.77 12.60
CA MET A 877 60.55 -12.47 13.28
C MET A 877 61.32 -11.46 12.46
N ILE A 878 60.65 -10.36 12.15
CA ILE A 878 61.22 -9.27 11.38
C ILE A 878 61.48 -8.10 12.34
N THR A 879 62.72 -7.63 12.34
CA THR A 879 63.15 -6.47 13.13
C THR A 879 63.67 -5.37 12.21
N ASP A 880 63.75 -4.16 12.74
CA ASP A 880 64.23 -3.02 11.97
C ASP A 880 65.75 -3.04 11.79
N VAL A 881 66.24 -2.46 10.71
CA VAL A 881 67.66 -2.12 10.59
C VAL A 881 67.91 -0.97 11.55
N LEU A 882 68.74 -1.15 12.59
CA LEU A 882 69.23 -0.04 13.41
C LEU A 882 70.07 0.90 12.51
N SER A 883 69.39 1.81 11.84
CA SER A 883 69.94 2.87 11.01
C SER A 883 69.34 4.19 11.46
N THR A 884 70.17 5.08 11.97
CA THR A 884 69.78 6.47 12.24
C THR A 884 69.64 7.21 10.92
N ASN A 885 68.46 7.20 10.31
CA ASN A 885 68.15 8.09 9.20
C ASN A 885 67.04 9.05 9.61
N ASP A 886 67.40 10.34 9.62
CA ASP A 886 66.49 11.46 9.80
C ASP A 886 65.39 11.43 8.73
N VAL A 887 64.16 11.70 9.16
CA VAL A 887 62.96 11.79 8.31
C VAL A 887 63.18 12.86 7.24
N VAL A 888 63.38 12.44 5.99
CA VAL A 888 63.24 13.30 4.82
C VAL A 888 61.80 13.18 4.36
N ASP A 889 60.97 14.13 4.82
CA ASP A 889 59.61 14.27 4.30
C ASP A 889 59.67 14.89 2.91
N SER A 890 59.18 14.14 1.93
CA SER A 890 59.12 14.53 0.52
C SER A 890 58.00 15.53 0.32
N ASN A 891 58.29 16.82 0.52
CA ASN A 891 57.74 17.94 -0.25
C ASN A 891 58.38 19.28 0.21
N ASN A 892 59.29 19.80 -0.61
CA ASN A 892 59.89 21.15 -0.50
C ASN A 892 60.61 21.49 0.83
N SER A 893 61.25 20.50 1.47
CA SER A 893 61.83 20.60 2.82
C SER A 893 62.90 21.69 3.01
N ILE A 894 62.72 22.46 4.08
CA ILE A 894 63.69 23.38 4.67
C ILE A 894 64.94 22.59 5.06
N LYS A 895 66.14 23.04 4.64
CA LYS A 895 67.44 22.40 4.98
C LYS A 895 68.26 23.25 5.93
N LEU A 896 68.95 22.61 6.87
CA LEU A 896 69.94 23.22 7.77
C LEU A 896 71.37 22.77 7.43
N TYR A 897 72.30 23.72 7.29
CA TYR A 897 73.70 23.42 6.98
C TYR A 897 74.66 24.55 7.40
N PRO A 898 75.95 24.27 7.67
CA PRO A 898 76.52 22.94 7.85
C PRO A 898 76.03 22.32 9.16
N ASN A 899 75.77 21.01 9.15
CA ASN A 899 75.55 20.23 10.36
C ASN A 899 76.53 19.04 10.32
N PRO A 900 77.58 18.99 11.16
CA PRO A 900 77.82 19.83 12.34
C PRO A 900 78.25 21.28 12.04
N VAL A 901 77.87 22.22 12.91
CA VAL A 901 78.09 23.67 12.79
C VAL A 901 79.13 24.18 13.78
N VAL A 902 79.94 25.16 13.38
CA VAL A 902 80.83 25.91 14.29
C VAL A 902 80.10 27.16 14.77
N ASP A 903 80.00 28.23 13.97
CA ASP A 903 79.42 29.50 14.46
C ASP A 903 78.10 29.89 13.82
N ILE A 904 77.90 29.58 12.53
CA ILE A 904 76.74 30.03 11.75
C ILE A 904 76.05 28.83 11.10
N LEU A 905 74.76 28.67 11.40
CA LEU A 905 73.87 27.68 10.81
C LEU A 905 72.99 28.37 9.75
N HIS A 906 73.07 27.90 8.50
CA HIS A 906 72.23 28.37 7.40
C HIS A 906 70.94 27.57 7.31
N ILE A 907 69.85 28.24 6.94
CA ILE A 907 68.52 27.65 6.77
C ILE A 907 67.94 28.05 5.41
N SER A 908 67.42 27.11 4.64
CA SER A 908 66.88 27.38 3.30
C SER A 908 65.34 27.39 3.29
N LYS A 909 64.76 28.17 2.36
CA LYS A 909 63.31 28.20 2.06
C LYS A 909 62.41 28.65 3.23
N VAL A 910 62.91 29.53 4.10
CA VAL A 910 62.14 30.18 5.18
C VAL A 910 61.97 31.67 4.93
N SER A 911 60.89 32.28 5.42
CA SER A 911 60.68 33.73 5.33
C SER A 911 61.63 34.50 6.26
N ASP A 912 62.02 35.72 5.88
CA ASP A 912 62.84 36.63 6.71
C ASP A 912 62.13 37.13 7.99
N LYS A 913 60.92 36.64 8.25
CA LYS A 913 60.12 36.94 9.45
C LYS A 913 59.97 35.75 10.40
N SER A 914 60.52 34.58 10.04
CA SER A 914 60.41 33.37 10.86
C SER A 914 61.22 33.47 12.16
N ILE A 915 60.66 32.90 13.23
CA ILE A 915 61.27 32.88 14.56
C ILE A 915 61.84 31.49 14.81
N TYR A 916 63.00 31.40 15.48
CA TYR A 916 63.56 30.13 15.90
C TYR A 916 63.70 30.04 17.42
N SER A 917 63.66 28.82 17.93
CA SER A 917 64.01 28.45 19.31
C SER A 917 64.91 27.21 19.29
N ILE A 918 65.96 27.20 20.09
CA ILE A 918 66.93 26.09 20.20
C ILE A 918 66.78 25.48 21.58
N TYR A 919 66.71 24.15 21.63
CA TYR A 919 66.59 23.34 22.83
C TYR A 919 67.77 22.37 22.91
N ASP A 920 68.25 22.10 24.11
CA ASP A 920 69.11 20.95 24.35
C ASP A 920 68.29 19.64 24.37
N PHE A 921 68.94 18.48 24.49
CA PHE A 921 68.24 17.20 24.56
C PHE A 921 67.50 16.96 25.89
N GLY A 922 67.74 17.79 26.92
CA GLY A 922 66.93 17.81 28.14
C GLY A 922 65.61 18.58 27.96
N GLY A 923 65.38 19.18 26.80
CA GLY A 923 64.20 20.00 26.51
C GLY A 923 64.30 21.43 27.05
N GLN A 924 65.47 21.85 27.56
CA GLN A 924 65.69 23.22 28.02
C GLN A 924 65.96 24.14 26.84
N ARG A 925 65.26 25.28 26.76
CA ARG A 925 65.47 26.27 25.69
C ARG A 925 66.76 27.06 25.93
N VAL A 926 67.75 26.87 25.08
CA VAL A 926 69.09 27.46 25.17
C VAL A 926 69.33 28.62 24.19
N GLY A 927 68.39 28.88 23.27
CA GLY A 927 68.48 30.03 22.36
C GLY A 927 67.15 30.36 21.70
N THR A 928 66.96 31.62 21.30
CA THR A 928 65.82 32.05 20.48
C THR A 928 66.17 33.32 19.71
N GLY A 929 65.54 33.56 18.57
CA GLY A 929 65.77 34.75 17.77
C GLY A 929 64.92 34.79 16.51
N LYS A 930 65.12 35.83 15.71
CA LYS A 930 64.55 35.93 14.36
C LYS A 930 65.59 35.49 13.34
N ILE A 931 65.13 34.82 12.29
CA ILE A 931 65.98 34.44 11.17
C ILE A 931 66.15 35.68 10.28
N SER A 932 67.40 36.05 9.99
CA SER A 932 67.72 37.13 9.06
C SER A 932 68.81 36.67 8.10
N ASN A 933 68.68 36.99 6.81
CA ASN A 933 69.60 36.55 5.75
C ASN A 933 69.83 35.03 5.72
N ASN A 934 68.80 34.23 6.07
CA ASN A 934 68.89 32.76 6.11
C ASN A 934 70.00 32.21 7.01
N GLN A 935 70.39 32.94 8.05
CA GLN A 935 71.46 32.58 8.98
C GLN A 935 71.01 32.64 10.44
N ILE A 936 71.57 31.72 11.25
CA ILE A 936 71.35 31.59 12.68
C ILE A 936 72.71 31.48 13.36
N ASN A 937 73.03 32.44 14.22
CA ASN A 937 74.29 32.42 14.97
C ASN A 937 74.18 31.54 16.20
N VAL A 938 75.01 30.49 16.25
CA VAL A 938 75.04 29.46 17.29
C VAL A 938 76.40 29.40 18.01
N SER A 939 77.27 30.39 17.81
CA SER A 939 78.61 30.42 18.43
C SER A 939 78.59 30.42 19.96
N ARG A 940 77.48 30.85 20.56
CA ARG A 940 77.27 30.88 22.02
C ARG A 940 76.85 29.55 22.62
N LEU A 941 76.53 28.54 21.81
CA LEU A 941 76.17 27.21 22.28
C LEU A 941 77.44 26.41 22.61
N VAL A 942 77.40 25.62 23.68
CA VAL A 942 78.47 24.66 24.01
C VAL A 942 78.45 23.48 23.04
N GLN A 943 79.57 22.76 22.90
CA GLN A 943 79.64 21.57 22.04
C GLN A 943 78.61 20.53 22.48
N GLY A 944 77.80 20.03 21.53
CA GLY A 944 76.68 19.14 21.84
C GLY A 944 75.62 19.08 20.75
N GLY A 945 74.62 18.22 20.92
CA GLY A 945 73.47 18.13 20.01
C GLY A 945 72.28 18.95 20.52
N TYR A 946 71.60 19.60 19.58
CA TYR A 946 70.50 20.52 19.84
C TYR A 946 69.32 20.26 18.90
N ILE A 947 68.12 20.60 19.36
CA ILE A 947 66.89 20.64 18.55
C ILE A 947 66.57 22.11 18.26
N ILE A 948 66.48 22.50 16.99
CA ILE A 948 65.99 23.80 16.58
C ILE A 948 64.56 23.69 16.07
N VAL A 949 63.71 24.56 16.59
CA VAL A 949 62.29 24.69 16.24
C VAL A 949 62.14 26.02 15.51
N VAL A 950 61.59 25.98 14.30
CA VAL A 950 61.36 27.14 13.44
C VAL A 950 59.86 27.31 13.25
N GLU A 951 59.37 28.50 13.56
CA GLU A 951 57.97 28.87 13.44
C GLU A 951 57.81 29.91 12.32
N GLU A 952 57.03 29.54 11.29
CA GLU A 952 56.67 30.43 10.19
C GLU A 952 55.21 30.86 10.36
N ILE A 953 54.97 32.17 10.40
CA ILE A 953 53.65 32.76 10.62
C ILE A 953 52.69 32.28 9.51
N GLY A 954 51.72 31.45 9.88
CA GLY A 954 50.70 30.91 8.97
C GLY A 954 51.04 29.59 8.25
N LYS A 955 52.21 28.96 8.52
CA LYS A 955 52.63 27.68 7.88
C LYS A 955 53.04 26.57 8.84
N GLY A 956 52.92 26.77 10.15
CA GLY A 956 53.17 25.74 11.16
C GLY A 956 54.62 25.73 11.69
N ILE A 957 54.93 24.70 12.47
CA ILE A 957 56.20 24.56 13.20
C ILE A 957 57.03 23.44 12.59
N SER A 958 58.29 23.73 12.23
CA SER A 958 59.26 22.76 11.76
C SER A 958 60.33 22.48 12.82
N ARG A 959 60.78 21.23 12.95
CA ARG A 959 61.79 20.81 13.94
C ARG A 959 62.95 20.11 13.26
N PHE A 960 64.16 20.46 13.66
CA PHE A 960 65.38 19.88 13.12
C PHE A 960 66.41 19.63 14.21
N LYS A 961 67.32 18.69 13.99
CA LYS A 961 68.46 18.44 14.88
C LYS A 961 69.73 18.99 14.25
N PHE A 962 70.62 19.56 15.06
CA PHE A 962 71.98 19.90 14.63
C PHE A 962 73.01 19.72 15.75
N VAL A 963 74.26 19.53 15.37
CA VAL A 963 75.40 19.32 16.27
C VAL A 963 76.30 20.55 16.25
N LYS A 964 76.53 21.16 17.42
CA LYS A 964 77.55 22.21 17.62
C LYS A 964 78.91 21.55 17.86
N LYS A 965 79.87 21.86 16.99
CA LYS A 965 81.29 21.51 17.15
C LYS A 965 82.04 22.48 18.03
#